data_AF-A0A9D6X9F1-F1
#
_entry.id   AF-A0A9D6X9F1-F1
#
_cell.length_a   1.000
_cell.length_b   1.000
_cell.length_c   1.000
_cell.angle_alpha   90.00
_cell.angle_beta   90.00
_cell.angle_gamma   90.00
#
_symmetry.space_group_name_H-M   'P 1'
#
loop_
_entity.id
_entity.type
_entity.pdbx_description
1 polymer ?
#
loop_
_entity_poly.entity_id
_entity_poly.type
_entity_poly.pdbx_seq_one_letter_code
_entity_poly.pdbx_strand_id
1 'polypeptide(L)'
;MPAPLKVALVTSSGFGDVLALARQNRRDLYRAQPQLDRLVNPPPEGRRFEVSGRIDAAGREVEPLDEAELAAVAARIAASAAQAVAVCGLFAHLNPRHELRIGEILAAALPGRTIVLSHAADPRPREYERFAATVLAAEGRTRADELEVVEPAPADALDRLARSLQEVADHMQARLMQAARSSIAREAGDCAAALFLPDGRLVAQARGLPLLLGSLINAVQAVLAKFPGAGMAEGDGFLLNDPWEGGSHLPDLTLVVPLFEAGGEGSGAGRAGADAASGRRLLGLAAMSLHHQDVGGLTPGSVPPNATSIFEEGLRVPVLRSHRAGELDANVRALLLANTRTPSHLEADLQAQWSCGGRAARELRELAAQAATGSARGANFPGRCAALLARTEAQTRAALAAAPDGRYVWQDQLDGDGVEDRPVPLRVALVKRADTLTIDFTGSPPQTRGPVNASPASMMSAALFFMRTLAPDAPNNGGGLAPMTLVLPEGSLVNPRWPAAVNARTATVKLAANALLAAWGQEAAAVTAAAHAGVAAVLSLGGEDDVGKPFFFTEIIASGAGASAHGPGESGVSTDVGNARNTPVEVIEGQAPVRIEAYELRRGSGGAGAFRGGDGVRRAYRLLQGRAQLTYRGERHTSQAAGCAGGAAGARSAARVLRADGRVEPLGPRARVTLVAGDGWVIETAGGGGWGPPDAAKASDGEAEGRQGQDEGVRTA
;
A
#
# COMPACT_ATOMS: atom_id res chain seq x y z
N MET A 1 5.76 26.76 -24.66
CA MET A 1 4.42 26.12 -24.73
C MET A 1 3.41 27.05 -24.08
N PRO A 2 2.17 27.18 -24.58
CA PRO A 2 1.13 27.95 -23.91
C PRO A 2 0.87 27.40 -22.50
N ALA A 3 0.45 28.25 -21.57
CA ALA A 3 0.09 27.81 -20.22
C ALA A 3 -1.13 26.87 -20.28
N PRO A 4 -1.17 25.81 -19.46
CA PRO A 4 -2.29 24.87 -19.45
C PRO A 4 -3.61 25.57 -19.07
N LEU A 5 -4.70 25.14 -19.70
CA LEU A 5 -6.02 25.69 -19.41
C LEU A 5 -6.44 25.39 -17.97
N LYS A 6 -7.12 26.33 -17.32
CA LYS A 6 -7.73 26.08 -16.01
C LYS A 6 -8.95 25.18 -16.18
N VAL A 7 -8.87 23.92 -15.74
CA VAL A 7 -9.97 22.95 -15.86
C VAL A 7 -10.94 23.00 -14.67
N ALA A 8 -12.23 22.85 -14.91
CA ALA A 8 -13.24 22.43 -13.93
C ALA A 8 -13.54 20.94 -14.09
N LEU A 9 -13.71 20.22 -12.98
CA LEU A 9 -14.16 18.82 -12.97
C LEU A 9 -15.65 18.77 -12.66
N VAL A 10 -16.42 18.04 -13.46
CA VAL A 10 -17.82 17.68 -13.17
C VAL A 10 -17.89 16.16 -13.05
N THR A 11 -18.36 15.64 -11.93
CA THR A 11 -18.42 14.20 -11.65
C THR A 11 -19.68 13.82 -10.87
N SER A 12 -19.87 12.52 -10.62
CA SER A 12 -20.98 12.00 -9.81
C SER A 12 -20.85 12.46 -8.35
N SER A 13 -21.98 12.71 -7.69
CA SER A 13 -22.02 13.08 -6.27
C SER A 13 -21.29 12.10 -5.36
N GLY A 14 -20.45 12.64 -4.47
CA GLY A 14 -19.56 11.89 -3.58
C GLY A 14 -18.21 11.49 -4.18
N PHE A 15 -17.84 11.95 -5.39
CA PHE A 15 -16.60 11.53 -6.08
C PHE A 15 -15.70 12.69 -6.56
N GLY A 16 -15.95 13.92 -6.11
CA GLY A 16 -15.17 15.10 -6.46
C GLY A 16 -13.70 14.99 -6.08
N ASP A 17 -13.37 14.23 -5.03
CA ASP A 17 -12.00 14.07 -4.53
C ASP A 17 -11.21 12.91 -5.15
N VAL A 18 -11.76 12.17 -6.12
CA VAL A 18 -11.08 11.04 -6.78
C VAL A 18 -9.66 11.41 -7.25
N LEU A 19 -9.50 12.58 -7.88
CA LEU A 19 -8.19 13.05 -8.35
C LEU A 19 -7.27 13.52 -7.22
N ALA A 20 -7.83 14.02 -6.12
CA ALA A 20 -7.05 14.48 -4.97
C ALA A 20 -6.48 13.30 -4.16
N LEU A 21 -7.28 12.24 -4.01
CA LEU A 21 -6.95 11.00 -3.33
C LEU A 21 -6.05 10.08 -4.18
N ALA A 22 -6.11 10.23 -5.50
CA ALA A 22 -5.33 9.47 -6.45
C ALA A 22 -5.41 7.96 -6.21
N ARG A 23 -4.28 7.25 -6.31
CA ARG A 23 -4.16 5.84 -5.93
C ARG A 23 -3.72 5.63 -4.49
N GLN A 24 -3.57 6.67 -3.66
CA GLN A 24 -3.06 6.64 -2.27
C GLN A 24 -1.59 6.21 -2.07
N ASN A 25 -0.92 5.68 -3.10
CA ASN A 25 0.49 5.27 -3.03
C ASN A 25 1.46 6.43 -3.27
N ARG A 26 2.73 6.15 -2.98
CA ARG A 26 3.87 7.05 -3.12
C ARG A 26 4.89 6.45 -4.08
N ARG A 27 5.52 7.33 -4.86
CA ARG A 27 6.68 6.97 -5.69
C ARG A 27 7.97 6.89 -4.87
N ASP A 28 8.17 7.87 -3.98
CA ASP A 28 9.36 7.98 -3.13
C ASP A 28 9.03 7.56 -1.69
N LEU A 29 9.28 6.30 -1.37
CA LEU A 29 8.82 5.67 -0.11
C LEU A 29 9.50 6.20 1.15
N TYR A 30 10.75 6.65 1.02
CA TYR A 30 11.66 6.92 2.15
C TYR A 30 11.92 8.41 2.39
N ARG A 31 11.22 9.30 1.68
CA ARG A 31 11.29 10.75 1.93
C ARG A 31 10.58 11.09 3.23
N ALA A 32 11.11 12.09 3.94
CA ALA A 32 10.55 12.58 5.20
C ALA A 32 9.13 13.14 5.06
N GLN A 33 8.81 13.73 3.90
CA GLN A 33 7.46 14.15 3.53
C GLN A 33 6.86 13.20 2.49
N PRO A 34 5.86 12.39 2.86
CA PRO A 34 5.07 11.61 1.92
C PRO A 34 4.39 12.50 0.87
N GLN A 35 4.42 12.07 -0.39
CA GLN A 35 3.69 12.72 -1.49
C GLN A 35 3.00 11.65 -2.34
N LEU A 36 1.77 11.95 -2.76
CA LEU A 36 1.00 11.05 -3.62
C LEU A 36 1.63 10.95 -5.01
N ASP A 37 1.62 9.74 -5.56
CA ASP A 37 1.98 9.48 -6.96
C ASP A 37 0.83 9.90 -7.88
N ARG A 38 0.72 11.21 -8.12
CA ARG A 38 -0.34 11.81 -8.93
C ARG A 38 0.03 11.81 -10.41
N LEU A 39 -0.93 11.43 -11.25
CA LEU A 39 -0.85 11.50 -12.71
C LEU A 39 -1.21 12.88 -13.26
N VAL A 40 -1.86 13.70 -12.44
CA VAL A 40 -2.26 15.07 -12.79
C VAL A 40 -2.46 15.85 -11.49
N ASN A 41 -2.23 17.15 -11.52
CA ASN A 41 -2.65 18.01 -10.42
C ASN A 41 -4.18 18.09 -10.42
N PRO A 42 -4.86 17.75 -9.32
CA PRO A 42 -6.32 17.81 -9.30
C PRO A 42 -6.76 19.28 -9.45
N PRO A 43 -7.84 19.57 -10.20
CA PRO A 43 -8.49 20.88 -10.12
C PRO A 43 -8.69 21.26 -8.66
N PRO A 44 -8.50 22.52 -8.23
CA PRO A 44 -8.70 22.91 -6.84
C PRO A 44 -10.16 22.70 -6.42
N GLU A 45 -10.42 22.63 -5.12
CA GLU A 45 -11.74 22.33 -4.56
C GLU A 45 -12.86 23.20 -5.13
N GLY A 46 -12.67 24.52 -5.21
CA GLY A 46 -13.64 25.44 -5.82
C GLY A 46 -13.89 25.26 -7.33
N ARG A 47 -13.23 24.29 -7.99
CA ARG A 47 -13.42 23.89 -9.39
C ARG A 47 -13.78 22.41 -9.53
N ARG A 48 -14.17 21.74 -8.46
CA ARG A 48 -14.74 20.38 -8.47
C ARG A 48 -16.24 20.51 -8.21
N PHE A 49 -17.03 19.98 -9.13
CA PHE A 49 -18.48 20.04 -9.08
C PHE A 49 -19.03 18.62 -9.20
N GLU A 50 -20.11 18.41 -8.48
CA GLU A 50 -20.78 17.12 -8.36
C GLU A 50 -22.22 17.27 -8.82
N VAL A 51 -22.74 16.24 -9.47
CA VAL A 51 -24.12 16.17 -9.97
C VAL A 51 -24.70 14.79 -9.67
N SER A 52 -25.93 14.77 -9.18
CA SER A 52 -26.67 13.58 -8.81
C SER A 52 -27.13 12.80 -10.05
N GLY A 53 -27.20 11.49 -9.91
CA GLY A 53 -27.43 10.54 -10.99
C GLY A 53 -26.44 9.39 -10.92
N ARG A 54 -26.89 8.19 -11.29
CA ARG A 54 -26.08 6.99 -11.14
C ARG A 54 -26.29 5.97 -12.26
N ILE A 55 -25.18 5.59 -12.87
CA ILE A 55 -25.02 4.37 -13.67
C ILE A 55 -24.38 3.31 -12.76
N ASP A 56 -24.88 2.07 -12.79
CA ASP A 56 -24.33 0.96 -12.03
C ASP A 56 -23.25 0.17 -12.81
N ALA A 57 -22.62 -0.80 -12.14
CA ALA A 57 -21.58 -1.65 -12.74
C ALA A 57 -22.07 -2.55 -13.90
N ALA A 58 -23.39 -2.66 -14.13
CA ALA A 58 -23.97 -3.33 -15.28
C ALA A 58 -24.33 -2.36 -16.43
N GLY A 59 -23.99 -1.07 -16.28
CA GLY A 59 -24.31 -0.03 -17.26
C GLY A 59 -25.76 0.45 -17.23
N ARG A 60 -26.53 0.10 -16.19
CA ARG A 60 -27.94 0.50 -16.05
C ARG A 60 -28.04 1.83 -15.31
N GLU A 61 -28.96 2.68 -15.74
CA GLU A 61 -29.33 3.87 -14.98
C GLU A 61 -30.19 3.45 -13.78
N VAL A 62 -29.67 3.67 -12.57
CA VAL A 62 -30.35 3.34 -11.31
C VAL A 62 -30.88 4.59 -10.60
N GLU A 63 -30.29 5.75 -10.90
CA GLU A 63 -30.79 7.07 -10.49
C GLU A 63 -30.67 8.02 -11.68
N PRO A 64 -31.75 8.70 -12.11
CA PRO A 64 -31.70 9.62 -13.24
C PRO A 64 -30.80 10.83 -12.94
N LEU A 65 -30.20 11.40 -13.98
CA LEU A 65 -29.41 12.63 -13.88
C LEU A 65 -30.29 13.79 -13.40
N ASP A 66 -29.85 14.52 -12.38
CA ASP A 66 -30.51 15.75 -11.93
C ASP A 66 -30.07 16.94 -12.80
N GLU A 67 -30.86 17.24 -13.83
CA GLU A 67 -30.60 18.36 -14.74
C GLU A 67 -30.78 19.74 -14.07
N ALA A 68 -31.58 19.84 -13.00
CA ALA A 68 -31.78 21.09 -12.28
C ALA A 68 -30.54 21.42 -11.43
N GLU A 69 -29.99 20.42 -10.75
CA GLU A 69 -28.69 20.53 -10.06
C GLU A 69 -27.57 20.88 -11.06
N LEU A 70 -27.55 20.23 -12.23
CA LEU A 70 -26.57 20.52 -13.27
C LEU A 70 -26.65 21.98 -13.77
N ALA A 71 -27.84 22.56 -13.89
CA ALA A 71 -27.99 23.96 -14.28
C ALA A 71 -27.35 24.91 -13.24
N ALA A 72 -27.50 24.62 -11.95
CA ALA A 72 -26.84 25.36 -10.88
C ALA A 72 -25.31 25.17 -10.92
N VAL A 73 -24.84 23.96 -11.20
CA VAL A 73 -23.41 23.68 -11.41
C VAL A 73 -22.84 24.46 -12.59
N ALA A 74 -23.57 24.54 -13.72
CA ALA A 74 -23.15 25.30 -14.88
C ALA A 74 -22.96 26.80 -14.55
N ALA A 75 -23.87 27.39 -13.76
CA ALA A 75 -23.74 28.77 -13.31
C ALA A 75 -22.50 28.98 -12.41
N ARG A 76 -22.22 28.04 -11.50
CA ARG A 76 -21.00 28.09 -10.66
C ARG A 76 -19.73 27.93 -11.49
N ILE A 77 -19.73 27.06 -12.50
CA ILE A 77 -18.61 26.93 -13.43
C ILE A 77 -18.41 28.24 -14.21
N ALA A 78 -19.49 28.87 -14.68
CA ALA A 78 -19.43 30.15 -15.39
C ALA A 78 -18.77 31.24 -14.55
N ALA A 79 -19.11 31.31 -13.26
CA ALA A 79 -18.53 32.24 -12.28
C ALA A 79 -17.09 31.89 -11.87
N SER A 80 -16.61 30.67 -12.16
CA SER A 80 -15.24 30.24 -11.85
C SER A 80 -14.23 30.68 -12.92
N ALA A 81 -12.95 30.62 -12.57
CA ALA A 81 -11.84 30.87 -13.51
C ALA A 81 -11.59 29.74 -14.52
N ALA A 82 -12.49 28.77 -14.66
CA ALA A 82 -12.32 27.62 -15.55
C ALA A 82 -12.47 28.02 -17.03
N GLN A 83 -11.54 27.55 -17.86
CA GLN A 83 -11.48 27.74 -19.31
C GLN A 83 -11.89 26.48 -20.08
N ALA A 84 -11.81 25.31 -19.43
CA ALA A 84 -12.24 24.03 -19.94
C ALA A 84 -12.96 23.23 -18.84
N VAL A 85 -13.75 22.23 -19.23
CA VAL A 85 -14.49 21.35 -18.33
C VAL A 85 -14.19 19.89 -18.68
N ALA A 86 -13.76 19.11 -17.68
CA ALA A 86 -13.66 17.67 -17.75
C ALA A 86 -14.91 17.07 -17.09
N VAL A 87 -15.68 16.29 -17.85
CA VAL A 87 -16.88 15.58 -17.38
C VAL A 87 -16.51 14.11 -17.20
N CYS A 88 -16.73 13.61 -16.00
CA CYS A 88 -16.16 12.35 -15.52
C CYS A 88 -17.18 11.59 -14.67
N GLY A 89 -17.99 10.74 -15.31
CA GLY A 89 -18.95 9.87 -14.65
C GLY A 89 -18.36 8.52 -14.24
N LEU A 90 -18.87 7.95 -13.14
CA LEU A 90 -18.67 6.53 -12.86
C LEU A 90 -19.37 5.67 -13.93
N PHE A 91 -18.71 4.61 -14.35
CA PHE A 91 -19.17 3.65 -15.38
C PHE A 91 -19.50 4.27 -16.75
N ALA A 92 -19.04 5.49 -17.03
CA ALA A 92 -19.25 6.15 -18.32
C ALA A 92 -18.64 5.36 -19.50
N HIS A 93 -17.60 4.56 -19.24
CA HIS A 93 -17.00 3.64 -20.22
C HIS A 93 -17.94 2.48 -20.62
N LEU A 94 -18.95 2.16 -19.81
CA LEU A 94 -19.99 1.17 -20.13
C LEU A 94 -21.22 1.84 -20.73
N ASN A 95 -21.67 2.94 -20.11
CA ASN A 95 -22.82 3.71 -20.56
C ASN A 95 -22.57 5.21 -20.40
N PRO A 96 -22.29 5.95 -21.50
CA PRO A 96 -21.93 7.36 -21.42
C PRO A 96 -23.14 8.31 -21.37
N ARG A 97 -24.37 7.81 -21.22
CA ARG A 97 -25.60 8.61 -21.33
C ARG A 97 -25.58 9.86 -20.45
N HIS A 98 -25.16 9.75 -19.19
CA HIS A 98 -25.08 10.90 -18.29
C HIS A 98 -24.00 11.90 -18.75
N GLU A 99 -22.81 11.43 -19.15
CA GLU A 99 -21.76 12.33 -19.64
C GLU A 99 -22.16 13.08 -20.91
N LEU A 100 -22.82 12.41 -21.85
CA LEU A 100 -23.32 13.03 -23.07
C LEU A 100 -24.32 14.14 -22.75
N ARG A 101 -25.29 13.84 -21.87
CA ARG A 101 -26.30 14.81 -21.47
C ARG A 101 -25.71 16.00 -20.70
N ILE A 102 -24.76 15.74 -19.80
CA ILE A 102 -24.00 16.79 -19.11
C ILE A 102 -23.23 17.65 -20.12
N GLY A 103 -22.57 17.02 -21.09
CA GLY A 103 -21.83 17.70 -22.14
C GLY A 103 -22.69 18.65 -22.97
N GLU A 104 -23.88 18.22 -23.39
CA GLU A 104 -24.85 19.05 -24.12
C GLU A 104 -25.28 20.29 -23.34
N ILE A 105 -25.68 20.10 -22.07
CA ILE A 105 -26.17 21.19 -21.21
C ILE A 105 -25.04 22.18 -20.91
N LEU A 106 -23.83 21.69 -20.61
CA LEU A 106 -22.67 22.55 -20.36
C LEU A 106 -22.24 23.29 -21.63
N ALA A 107 -22.31 22.67 -22.81
CA ALA A 107 -21.95 23.32 -24.07
C ALA A 107 -22.90 24.49 -24.39
N ALA A 108 -24.19 24.31 -24.09
CA ALA A 108 -25.19 25.38 -24.22
C ALA A 108 -24.99 26.49 -23.19
N ALA A 109 -24.68 26.15 -21.94
CA ALA A 109 -24.54 27.12 -20.84
C ALA A 109 -23.19 27.86 -20.83
N LEU A 110 -22.14 27.28 -21.43
CA LEU A 110 -20.76 27.78 -21.38
C LEU A 110 -20.17 27.94 -22.79
N PRO A 111 -20.75 28.79 -23.65
CA PRO A 111 -20.31 28.94 -25.03
C PRO A 111 -18.82 29.36 -25.08
N GLY A 112 -18.06 28.68 -25.94
CA GLY A 112 -16.63 28.95 -26.15
C GLY A 112 -15.68 28.26 -25.15
N ARG A 113 -16.19 27.47 -24.19
CA ARG A 113 -15.34 26.62 -23.33
C ARG A 113 -15.17 25.23 -23.92
N THR A 114 -13.96 24.67 -23.80
CA THR A 114 -13.69 23.28 -24.19
C THR A 114 -14.35 22.34 -23.20
N ILE A 115 -15.10 21.34 -23.68
CA ILE A 115 -15.71 20.29 -22.85
C ILE A 115 -15.15 18.95 -23.31
N VAL A 116 -14.59 18.19 -22.38
CA VAL A 116 -14.02 16.87 -22.62
C VAL A 116 -14.77 15.85 -21.79
N LEU A 117 -15.26 14.80 -22.45
CA LEU A 117 -16.03 13.72 -21.82
C LEU A 117 -15.13 12.51 -21.60
N SER A 118 -15.16 11.92 -20.42
CA SER A 118 -14.19 10.89 -20.03
C SER A 118 -14.33 9.60 -20.84
N HIS A 119 -15.56 9.21 -21.22
CA HIS A 119 -15.78 8.03 -22.07
C HIS A 119 -15.12 8.16 -23.44
N ALA A 120 -14.93 9.39 -23.95
CA ALA A 120 -14.28 9.64 -25.24
C ALA A 120 -12.76 9.83 -25.08
N ALA A 121 -12.32 10.43 -23.98
CA ALA A 121 -10.89 10.67 -23.71
C ALA A 121 -10.14 9.39 -23.33
N ASP A 122 -10.75 8.55 -22.49
CA ASP A 122 -10.19 7.25 -22.09
C ASP A 122 -11.32 6.24 -21.77
N PRO A 123 -11.73 5.39 -22.73
CA PRO A 123 -12.87 4.46 -22.58
C PRO A 123 -12.54 3.23 -21.71
N ARG A 124 -11.60 3.33 -20.78
CA ARG A 124 -11.18 2.22 -19.91
C ARG A 124 -11.79 2.33 -18.50
N PRO A 125 -12.01 1.20 -17.82
CA PRO A 125 -12.40 1.19 -16.41
C PRO A 125 -11.28 1.72 -15.51
N ARG A 126 -11.65 2.03 -14.27
CA ARG A 126 -10.90 2.71 -13.20
C ARG A 126 -11.03 4.22 -13.31
N GLU A 127 -11.77 4.78 -12.35
CA GLU A 127 -12.18 6.18 -12.35
C GLU A 127 -10.98 7.14 -12.27
N TYR A 128 -9.97 6.85 -11.44
CA TYR A 128 -8.85 7.78 -11.27
C TYR A 128 -8.03 7.98 -12.56
N GLU A 129 -7.58 6.89 -13.20
CA GLU A 129 -6.76 6.98 -14.42
C GLU A 129 -7.54 7.65 -15.56
N ARG A 130 -8.83 7.32 -15.70
CA ARG A 130 -9.70 7.91 -16.71
C ARG A 130 -9.95 9.39 -16.44
N PHE A 131 -10.22 9.78 -15.19
CA PHE A 131 -10.44 11.18 -14.82
C PHE A 131 -9.16 11.98 -15.05
N ALA A 132 -8.00 11.42 -14.73
CA ALA A 132 -6.71 12.07 -14.92
C ALA A 132 -6.42 12.31 -16.41
N ALA A 133 -6.63 11.30 -17.26
CA ALA A 133 -6.49 11.44 -18.71
C ALA A 133 -7.44 12.51 -19.28
N THR A 134 -8.66 12.59 -18.77
CA THR A 134 -9.68 13.56 -19.19
C THR A 134 -9.28 14.99 -18.80
N VAL A 135 -8.75 15.19 -17.59
CA VAL A 135 -8.24 16.50 -17.16
C VAL A 135 -7.03 16.92 -17.99
N LEU A 136 -6.06 16.03 -18.22
CA LEU A 136 -4.90 16.34 -19.09
C LEU A 136 -5.36 16.75 -20.50
N ALA A 137 -6.31 16.01 -21.09
CA ALA A 137 -6.89 16.35 -22.38
C ALA A 137 -7.59 17.72 -22.36
N ALA A 138 -8.32 18.04 -21.29
CA ALA A 138 -8.95 19.36 -21.10
C ALA A 138 -7.94 20.50 -20.88
N GLU A 139 -6.75 20.21 -20.34
CA GLU A 139 -5.62 21.15 -20.24
C GLU A 139 -4.93 21.40 -21.59
N GLY A 140 -5.24 20.59 -22.62
CA GLY A 140 -4.54 20.58 -23.90
C GLY A 140 -3.21 19.83 -23.87
N ARG A 141 -3.06 18.85 -22.97
CA ARG A 141 -1.84 18.07 -22.73
C ARG A 141 -2.11 16.58 -22.97
N THR A 142 -1.05 15.85 -23.27
CA THR A 142 -1.08 14.38 -23.33
C THR A 142 -0.31 13.79 -22.15
N ARG A 143 -0.60 12.52 -21.83
CA ARG A 143 0.14 11.77 -20.81
C ARG A 143 1.63 11.57 -21.15
N ALA A 144 2.00 11.70 -22.42
CA ALA A 144 3.39 11.65 -22.87
C ALA A 144 4.16 12.93 -22.49
N ASP A 145 3.49 14.08 -22.38
CA ASP A 145 4.12 15.38 -22.09
C ASP A 145 4.61 15.51 -20.63
N GLU A 146 4.27 14.55 -19.75
CA GLU A 146 4.74 14.49 -18.35
C GLU A 146 5.80 13.40 -18.10
N LEU A 147 6.16 12.63 -19.13
CA LEU A 147 7.12 11.52 -19.02
C LEU A 147 8.48 11.87 -19.66
N GLU A 148 9.08 12.98 -19.27
CA GLU A 148 10.51 13.22 -19.55
C GLU A 148 11.24 13.76 -18.32
N VAL A 149 11.66 12.83 -17.46
CA VAL A 149 12.92 12.98 -16.74
C VAL A 149 13.76 11.76 -17.09
N VAL A 150 14.43 11.84 -18.25
CA VAL A 150 15.50 10.89 -18.57
C VAL A 150 16.68 11.29 -17.68
N GLU A 151 16.87 10.57 -16.58
CA GLU A 151 18.11 10.70 -15.82
C GLU A 151 19.29 10.36 -16.74
N PRO A 152 20.38 11.14 -16.71
CA PRO A 152 21.54 10.88 -17.54
C PRO A 152 22.05 9.44 -17.35
N ALA A 153 22.59 8.86 -18.43
CA ALA A 153 23.26 7.57 -18.35
C ALA A 153 24.44 7.69 -17.36
N PRO A 154 24.56 6.81 -16.35
CA PRO A 154 25.45 7.00 -15.24
C PRO A 154 26.83 6.59 -15.72
N ALA A 155 27.79 7.44 -15.39
CA ALA A 155 29.16 7.30 -15.87
C ALA A 155 29.81 6.01 -15.32
N ASP A 156 29.47 5.61 -14.09
CA ASP A 156 30.07 4.49 -13.39
C ASP A 156 29.38 3.13 -13.69
N ALA A 157 30.14 2.03 -13.64
CA ALA A 157 29.62 0.68 -13.94
C ALA A 157 28.77 0.06 -12.82
N LEU A 158 28.93 0.52 -11.58
CA LEU A 158 28.15 0.07 -10.41
C LEU A 158 26.76 0.72 -10.39
N ASP A 159 26.64 2.00 -10.69
CA ASP A 159 25.40 2.75 -10.89
C ASP A 159 24.56 2.13 -12.00
N ARG A 160 25.19 1.78 -13.14
CA ARG A 160 24.50 1.03 -14.21
C ARG A 160 23.93 -0.28 -13.68
N LEU A 161 24.74 -1.07 -12.96
CA LEU A 161 24.29 -2.33 -12.37
C LEU A 161 23.18 -2.13 -11.34
N ALA A 162 23.29 -1.13 -10.46
CA ALA A 162 22.29 -0.83 -9.44
C ALA A 162 20.94 -0.48 -10.07
N ARG A 163 20.93 0.35 -11.12
CA ARG A 163 19.70 0.70 -11.83
C ARG A 163 19.11 -0.49 -12.58
N SER A 164 19.93 -1.27 -13.27
CA SER A 164 19.44 -2.48 -13.94
C SER A 164 18.86 -3.50 -12.94
N LEU A 165 19.48 -3.72 -11.79
CA LEU A 165 18.92 -4.59 -10.75
C LEU A 165 17.61 -4.04 -10.18
N GLN A 166 17.51 -2.72 -9.96
CA GLN A 166 16.29 -2.07 -9.53
C GLN A 166 15.17 -2.21 -10.58
N GLU A 167 15.48 -2.02 -11.86
CA GLU A 167 14.54 -2.20 -12.98
C GLU A 167 14.01 -3.62 -13.04
N VAL A 168 14.86 -4.64 -12.86
CA VAL A 168 14.42 -6.04 -12.80
C VAL A 168 13.44 -6.25 -11.63
N ALA A 169 13.77 -5.74 -10.43
CA ALA A 169 12.90 -5.88 -9.27
C ALA A 169 11.54 -5.16 -9.47
N ASP A 170 11.54 -3.96 -10.05
CA ASP A 170 10.32 -3.21 -10.35
C ASP A 170 9.49 -3.90 -11.45
N HIS A 171 10.12 -4.45 -12.48
CA HIS A 171 9.45 -5.23 -13.51
C HIS A 171 8.82 -6.50 -12.95
N MET A 172 9.49 -7.18 -12.01
CA MET A 172 8.92 -8.35 -11.31
C MET A 172 7.62 -7.98 -10.60
N GLN A 173 7.64 -6.90 -9.80
CA GLN A 173 6.47 -6.40 -9.09
C GLN A 173 5.33 -6.00 -10.04
N ALA A 174 5.63 -5.19 -11.06
CA ALA A 174 4.63 -4.71 -12.02
C ALA A 174 3.94 -5.88 -12.75
N ARG A 175 4.71 -6.92 -13.13
CA ARG A 175 4.17 -8.11 -13.77
C ARG A 175 3.33 -8.96 -12.82
N LEU A 176 3.75 -9.08 -11.57
CA LEU A 176 2.99 -9.78 -10.54
C LEU A 176 1.61 -9.14 -10.38
N MET A 177 1.56 -7.80 -10.29
CA MET A 177 0.31 -7.05 -10.22
C MET A 177 -0.54 -7.21 -11.49
N GLN A 178 0.06 -7.20 -12.68
CA GLN A 178 -0.66 -7.37 -13.95
C GLN A 178 -1.23 -8.78 -14.15
N ALA A 179 -0.54 -9.80 -13.67
CA ALA A 179 -0.92 -11.20 -13.83
C ALA A 179 -1.86 -11.71 -12.72
N ALA A 180 -1.88 -11.06 -11.55
CA ALA A 180 -2.74 -11.42 -10.43
C ALA A 180 -4.23 -11.33 -10.78
N ARG A 181 -5.03 -12.23 -10.20
CA ARG A 181 -6.49 -12.22 -10.28
C ARG A 181 -7.14 -11.59 -9.07
N SER A 182 -6.57 -11.75 -7.89
CA SER A 182 -7.09 -11.09 -6.69
C SER A 182 -6.99 -9.56 -6.78
N SER A 183 -8.05 -8.86 -6.37
CA SER A 183 -8.06 -7.39 -6.41
C SER A 183 -7.08 -6.78 -5.40
N ILE A 184 -6.80 -7.46 -4.29
CA ILE A 184 -5.80 -7.01 -3.32
C ILE A 184 -4.39 -6.94 -3.92
N ALA A 185 -3.97 -7.94 -4.71
CA ALA A 185 -2.68 -7.89 -5.40
C ALA A 185 -2.74 -7.01 -6.66
N ARG A 186 -3.78 -7.18 -7.50
CA ARG A 186 -3.89 -6.51 -8.81
C ARG A 186 -4.14 -5.01 -8.69
N GLU A 187 -5.08 -4.60 -7.83
CA GLU A 187 -5.49 -3.21 -7.67
C GLU A 187 -4.80 -2.55 -6.50
N ALA A 188 -4.79 -3.16 -5.31
CA ALA A 188 -4.13 -2.53 -4.14
C ALA A 188 -2.60 -2.68 -4.18
N GLY A 189 -2.05 -3.59 -4.99
CA GLY A 189 -0.60 -3.76 -5.10
C GLY A 189 0.02 -4.37 -3.84
N ASP A 190 -0.74 -5.18 -3.09
CA ASP A 190 -0.26 -5.86 -1.88
C ASP A 190 0.59 -7.10 -2.24
N CYS A 191 1.74 -6.82 -2.84
CA CYS A 191 2.74 -7.79 -3.18
C CYS A 191 4.13 -7.14 -3.14
N ALA A 192 5.18 -7.97 -3.15
CA ALA A 192 6.57 -7.53 -3.14
C ALA A 192 7.42 -8.50 -3.97
N ALA A 193 8.45 -7.96 -4.60
CA ALA A 193 9.45 -8.72 -5.34
C ALA A 193 10.86 -8.25 -5.00
N ALA A 194 11.79 -9.19 -4.86
CA ALA A 194 13.18 -8.90 -4.54
C ALA A 194 14.14 -9.95 -5.11
N LEU A 195 15.38 -9.52 -5.29
CA LEU A 195 16.52 -10.31 -5.75
C LEU A 195 17.54 -10.46 -4.63
N PHE A 196 18.10 -11.66 -4.51
CA PHE A 196 19.07 -12.02 -3.48
C PHE A 196 20.30 -12.69 -4.10
N LEU A 197 21.45 -12.51 -3.45
CA LEU A 197 22.64 -13.32 -3.70
C LEU A 197 22.40 -14.78 -3.29
N PRO A 198 23.24 -15.72 -3.74
CA PRO A 198 23.15 -17.14 -3.36
C PRO A 198 23.24 -17.38 -1.84
N ASP A 199 23.85 -16.46 -1.10
CA ASP A 199 23.95 -16.46 0.37
C ASP A 199 22.75 -15.79 1.06
N GLY A 200 21.74 -15.37 0.29
CA GLY A 200 20.51 -14.77 0.80
C GLY A 200 20.65 -13.30 1.19
N ARG A 201 21.73 -12.60 0.81
CA ARG A 201 21.79 -11.13 0.96
C ARG A 201 20.94 -10.44 -0.09
N LEU A 202 20.09 -9.52 0.35
CA LEU A 202 19.18 -8.73 -0.50
C LEU A 202 19.94 -7.74 -1.39
N VAL A 203 19.93 -7.91 -2.71
CA VAL A 203 20.67 -7.05 -3.65
C VAL A 203 19.83 -5.99 -4.35
N ALA A 204 18.53 -6.23 -4.51
CA ALA A 204 17.59 -5.26 -5.03
C ALA A 204 16.16 -5.66 -4.64
N GLN A 205 15.30 -4.66 -4.48
CA GLN A 205 13.90 -4.87 -4.15
C GLN A 205 13.03 -3.85 -4.86
N ALA A 206 11.80 -4.25 -5.20
CA ALA A 206 10.88 -3.36 -5.91
C ALA A 206 10.51 -2.14 -5.07
N ARG A 207 10.17 -1.03 -5.73
CA ARG A 207 9.54 0.16 -5.12
C ARG A 207 8.05 -0.11 -4.89
N GLY A 208 7.77 -1.05 -4.00
CA GLY A 208 6.43 -1.53 -3.67
C GLY A 208 6.04 -1.18 -2.25
N LEU A 209 5.79 -2.22 -1.44
CA LEU A 209 5.23 -2.14 -0.10
C LEU A 209 6.29 -2.54 0.96
N PRO A 210 6.91 -1.59 1.67
CA PRO A 210 7.98 -1.89 2.64
C PRO A 210 7.59 -2.93 3.69
N LEU A 211 6.30 -2.99 4.07
CA LEU A 211 5.72 -3.99 4.97
C LEU A 211 6.04 -5.45 4.56
N LEU A 212 6.09 -5.73 3.26
CA LEU A 212 6.37 -7.06 2.71
C LEU A 212 7.85 -7.24 2.36
N LEU A 213 8.51 -6.17 1.92
CA LEU A 213 9.88 -6.23 1.41
C LEU A 213 10.89 -6.68 2.48
N GLY A 214 10.75 -6.20 3.72
CA GLY A 214 11.63 -6.63 4.82
C GLY A 214 11.43 -8.10 5.21
N SER A 215 10.20 -8.61 5.19
CA SER A 215 9.92 -10.01 5.53
C SER A 215 10.52 -11.00 4.52
N LEU A 216 10.74 -10.61 3.26
CA LEU A 216 11.40 -11.47 2.27
C LEU A 216 12.81 -11.90 2.69
N ILE A 217 13.51 -11.08 3.48
CA ILE A 217 14.84 -11.41 4.01
C ILE A 217 14.76 -12.67 4.87
N ASN A 218 13.84 -12.69 5.84
CA ASN A 218 13.65 -13.84 6.72
C ASN A 218 13.15 -15.08 5.96
N ALA A 219 12.23 -14.90 5.02
CA ALA A 219 11.72 -15.98 4.18
C ALA A 219 12.84 -16.67 3.38
N VAL A 220 13.70 -15.90 2.72
CA VAL A 220 14.86 -16.44 1.97
C VAL A 220 15.84 -17.15 2.89
N GLN A 221 16.13 -16.59 4.07
CA GLN A 221 17.01 -17.24 5.05
C GLN A 221 16.44 -18.57 5.55
N ALA A 222 15.13 -18.64 5.78
CA ALA A 222 14.47 -19.89 6.18
C ALA A 222 14.51 -20.95 5.07
N VAL A 223 14.31 -20.55 3.81
CA VAL A 223 14.47 -21.43 2.65
C VAL A 223 15.90 -21.96 2.56
N LEU A 224 16.92 -21.10 2.67
CA LEU A 224 18.32 -21.51 2.61
C LEU A 224 18.74 -22.42 3.77
N ALA A 225 18.18 -22.21 4.97
CA ALA A 225 18.44 -23.06 6.12
C ALA A 225 17.92 -24.50 5.92
N LYS A 226 16.75 -24.65 5.28
CA LYS A 226 16.12 -25.96 5.03
C LYS A 226 16.59 -26.62 3.73
N PHE A 227 16.83 -25.80 2.71
CA PHE A 227 17.28 -26.22 1.37
C PHE A 227 18.51 -25.39 0.98
N PRO A 228 19.72 -25.78 1.43
CA PRO A 228 20.95 -25.10 1.04
C PRO A 228 21.12 -25.10 -0.48
N GLY A 229 21.77 -24.07 -1.04
CA GLY A 229 21.88 -23.88 -2.50
C GLY A 229 22.38 -25.09 -3.29
N ALA A 230 23.22 -25.95 -2.69
CA ALA A 230 23.69 -27.20 -3.32
C ALA A 230 22.59 -28.26 -3.53
N GLY A 231 21.46 -28.16 -2.83
CA GLY A 231 20.29 -29.04 -2.95
C GLY A 231 19.15 -28.48 -3.80
N MET A 232 19.36 -27.32 -4.43
CA MET A 232 18.41 -26.67 -5.33
C MET A 232 18.74 -27.02 -6.79
N ALA A 233 17.71 -27.16 -7.61
CA ALA A 233 17.83 -27.36 -9.06
C ALA A 233 17.06 -26.28 -9.83
N GLU A 234 17.41 -26.10 -11.12
CA GLU A 234 16.63 -25.24 -12.00
C GLU A 234 15.20 -25.79 -12.14
N GLY A 235 14.20 -24.91 -12.06
CA GLY A 235 12.78 -25.30 -12.05
C GLY A 235 12.26 -25.74 -10.68
N ASP A 236 13.08 -25.74 -9.62
CA ASP A 236 12.56 -25.81 -8.26
C ASP A 236 11.89 -24.48 -7.86
N GLY A 237 10.97 -24.53 -6.91
CA GLY A 237 10.37 -23.37 -6.27
C GLY A 237 9.98 -23.71 -4.84
N PHE A 238 10.18 -22.77 -3.92
CA PHE A 238 9.98 -22.96 -2.49
C PHE A 238 8.92 -22.00 -1.97
N LEU A 239 7.88 -22.54 -1.33
CA LEU A 239 6.72 -21.78 -0.86
C LEU A 239 6.66 -21.80 0.66
N LEU A 240 6.27 -20.67 1.25
CA LEU A 240 6.00 -20.55 2.68
C LEU A 240 5.03 -19.40 2.98
N ASN A 241 4.38 -19.46 4.14
CA ASN A 241 3.77 -18.31 4.80
C ASN A 241 3.87 -18.39 6.35
N ASP A 242 4.47 -19.46 6.90
CA ASP A 242 4.51 -19.73 8.34
C ASP A 242 5.32 -18.64 9.08
N PRO A 243 4.71 -17.89 10.03
CA PRO A 243 5.39 -16.84 10.78
C PRO A 243 6.60 -17.30 11.61
N TRP A 244 6.65 -18.58 12.00
CA TRP A 244 7.78 -19.15 12.73
C TRP A 244 8.85 -19.75 11.80
N GLU A 245 8.59 -19.84 10.50
CA GLU A 245 9.57 -20.22 9.46
C GLU A 245 9.83 -19.09 8.46
N GLY A 246 9.82 -17.83 8.92
CA GLY A 246 10.22 -16.66 8.11
C GLY A 246 9.09 -15.88 7.44
N GLY A 247 7.84 -16.33 7.59
CA GLY A 247 6.65 -15.62 7.12
C GLY A 247 6.26 -14.40 7.96
N SER A 248 5.41 -13.55 7.39
CA SER A 248 4.81 -12.38 8.07
C SER A 248 3.49 -12.73 8.76
N HIS A 249 2.52 -13.19 7.97
CA HIS A 249 1.20 -13.70 8.34
C HIS A 249 0.69 -14.63 7.25
N LEU A 250 -0.42 -15.35 7.48
CA LEU A 250 -0.83 -16.44 6.58
C LEU A 250 -1.28 -16.03 5.17
N PRO A 251 -1.96 -14.89 4.95
CA PRO A 251 -2.34 -14.49 3.59
C PRO A 251 -1.15 -14.18 2.67
N ASP A 252 0.02 -13.83 3.22
CA ASP A 252 1.22 -13.52 2.43
C ASP A 252 1.97 -14.82 2.09
N LEU A 253 1.72 -15.40 0.92
CA LEU A 253 2.51 -16.54 0.44
C LEU A 253 3.75 -16.03 -0.28
N THR A 254 4.91 -16.45 0.19
CA THR A 254 6.21 -16.15 -0.43
C THR A 254 6.70 -17.32 -1.24
N LEU A 255 6.94 -17.09 -2.54
CA LEU A 255 7.60 -18.02 -3.44
C LEU A 255 9.06 -17.59 -3.66
N VAL A 256 10.00 -18.48 -3.38
CA VAL A 256 11.43 -18.31 -3.65
C VAL A 256 11.85 -19.22 -4.80
N VAL A 257 12.46 -18.64 -5.84
CA VAL A 257 12.89 -19.33 -7.06
C VAL A 257 14.41 -19.18 -7.21
N PRO A 258 15.17 -20.29 -7.29
CA PRO A 258 16.60 -20.24 -7.55
C PRO A 258 16.91 -19.89 -9.01
N LEU A 259 17.91 -19.04 -9.22
CA LEU A 259 18.29 -18.50 -10.52
C LEU A 259 19.69 -18.99 -10.89
N PHE A 260 19.80 -19.83 -11.92
CA PHE A 260 21.06 -20.43 -12.35
C PHE A 260 21.66 -19.72 -13.58
N GLU A 261 22.99 -19.82 -13.75
CA GLU A 261 23.69 -19.41 -14.99
C GLU A 261 23.08 -20.10 -16.23
N ALA A 262 23.20 -19.46 -17.39
CA ALA A 262 22.80 -20.09 -18.65
C ALA A 262 23.72 -21.28 -18.95
N GLY A 263 23.15 -22.40 -19.41
CA GLY A 263 23.93 -23.57 -19.81
C GLY A 263 24.48 -23.47 -21.23
N GLY A 264 25.72 -23.92 -21.42
CA GLY A 264 26.20 -24.50 -22.67
C GLY A 264 26.26 -26.03 -22.52
N GLU A 265 25.99 -26.77 -23.59
CA GLU A 265 26.12 -28.23 -23.60
C GLU A 265 27.53 -28.64 -23.14
N GLY A 266 27.64 -29.39 -22.04
CA GLY A 266 28.88 -30.06 -21.62
C GLY A 266 29.71 -29.50 -20.46
N SER A 267 29.22 -28.56 -19.62
CA SER A 267 30.04 -28.01 -18.52
C SER A 267 29.82 -28.67 -17.14
N GLY A 268 30.55 -29.77 -16.91
CA GLY A 268 31.16 -30.13 -15.62
C GLY A 268 30.27 -30.41 -14.40
N ALA A 269 29.80 -31.65 -14.27
CA ALA A 269 29.38 -32.20 -12.98
C ALA A 269 30.56 -32.18 -11.97
N GLY A 270 30.37 -31.61 -10.78
CA GLY A 270 31.34 -31.70 -9.67
C GLY A 270 31.86 -30.39 -9.06
N ARG A 271 31.28 -29.21 -9.33
CA ARG A 271 31.64 -27.94 -8.65
C ARG A 271 30.76 -27.68 -7.42
N ALA A 272 31.35 -27.23 -6.30
CA ALA A 272 30.60 -26.88 -5.10
C ALA A 272 29.62 -25.72 -5.37
N GLY A 273 28.33 -25.92 -5.07
CA GLY A 273 27.27 -24.95 -5.37
C GLY A 273 26.75 -24.96 -6.81
N ALA A 274 27.12 -25.99 -7.60
CA ALA A 274 26.48 -26.29 -8.88
C ALA A 274 25.30 -27.24 -8.68
N ASP A 275 24.25 -27.09 -9.49
CA ASP A 275 23.17 -28.07 -9.59
C ASP A 275 23.76 -29.46 -9.88
N ALA A 276 23.42 -30.45 -9.05
CA ALA A 276 23.90 -31.82 -9.16
C ALA A 276 23.47 -32.50 -10.48
N ALA A 277 22.39 -32.03 -11.12
CA ALA A 277 21.89 -32.54 -12.38
C ALA A 277 22.45 -31.80 -13.61
N SER A 278 22.67 -30.48 -13.55
CA SER A 278 23.06 -29.66 -14.71
C SER A 278 24.48 -29.07 -14.68
N GLY A 279 25.17 -29.09 -13.54
CA GLY A 279 26.50 -28.46 -13.37
C GLY A 279 26.47 -26.92 -13.35
N ARG A 280 25.29 -26.30 -13.44
CA ARG A 280 25.12 -24.83 -13.49
C ARG A 280 25.28 -24.20 -12.12
N ARG A 281 25.94 -23.04 -12.07
CA ARG A 281 26.15 -22.27 -10.84
C ARG A 281 24.92 -21.43 -10.49
N LEU A 282 24.58 -21.38 -9.21
CA LEU A 282 23.55 -20.49 -8.66
C LEU A 282 24.03 -19.03 -8.73
N LEU A 283 23.29 -18.18 -9.44
CA LEU A 283 23.52 -16.73 -9.55
C LEU A 283 22.89 -15.96 -8.39
N GLY A 284 21.75 -16.43 -7.90
CA GLY A 284 20.96 -15.77 -6.87
C GLY A 284 19.59 -16.39 -6.71
N LEU A 285 18.72 -15.71 -5.97
CA LEU A 285 17.33 -16.10 -5.73
C LEU A 285 16.40 -14.93 -6.08
N ALA A 286 15.26 -15.23 -6.66
CA ALA A 286 14.12 -14.32 -6.72
C ALA A 286 13.13 -14.70 -5.62
N ALA A 287 12.65 -13.72 -4.86
CA ALA A 287 11.56 -13.93 -3.92
C ALA A 287 10.40 -13.00 -4.26
N MET A 288 9.19 -13.57 -4.28
CA MET A 288 7.96 -12.84 -4.51
C MET A 288 6.96 -13.19 -3.41
N SER A 289 6.51 -12.18 -2.67
CA SER A 289 5.39 -12.32 -1.74
C SER A 289 4.15 -11.72 -2.39
N LEU A 290 3.04 -12.44 -2.35
CA LEU A 290 1.74 -11.95 -2.78
C LEU A 290 0.74 -12.16 -1.64
N HIS A 291 -0.02 -11.12 -1.32
CA HIS A 291 -1.15 -11.25 -0.41
C HIS A 291 -2.29 -11.94 -1.14
N HIS A 292 -2.56 -13.20 -0.80
CA HIS A 292 -3.67 -13.92 -1.37
C HIS A 292 -4.97 -13.47 -0.74
N GLN A 293 -5.97 -13.30 -1.59
CA GLN A 293 -7.30 -12.81 -1.23
C GLN A 293 -7.91 -13.61 -0.06
N ASP A 294 -7.75 -14.94 -0.05
CA ASP A 294 -8.21 -15.82 1.02
C ASP A 294 -7.36 -17.11 1.06
N VAL A 295 -6.99 -17.53 2.28
CA VAL A 295 -6.30 -18.79 2.58
C VAL A 295 -7.04 -19.59 3.67
N GLY A 296 -8.36 -19.37 3.81
CA GLY A 296 -9.19 -20.04 4.81
C GLY A 296 -9.30 -19.29 6.14
N GLY A 297 -9.47 -20.01 7.25
CA GLY A 297 -9.59 -19.43 8.59
C GLY A 297 -11.02 -19.05 8.97
N LEU A 298 -11.19 -18.34 10.09
CA LEU A 298 -12.50 -18.07 10.72
C LEU A 298 -13.40 -17.14 9.90
N THR A 299 -12.83 -16.15 9.23
CA THR A 299 -13.57 -15.10 8.51
C THR A 299 -13.13 -15.03 7.04
N PRO A 300 -14.00 -14.55 6.13
CA PRO A 300 -13.59 -14.22 4.77
C PRO A 300 -12.36 -13.30 4.76
N GLY A 301 -11.47 -13.55 3.82
CA GLY A 301 -10.23 -12.80 3.65
C GLY A 301 -9.10 -13.22 4.55
N SER A 302 -9.32 -14.25 5.38
CA SER A 302 -8.35 -14.72 6.35
C SER A 302 -7.86 -13.58 7.26
N VAL A 303 -8.72 -12.59 7.56
CA VAL A 303 -8.37 -11.41 8.38
C VAL A 303 -9.14 -11.27 9.69
N PRO A 304 -9.33 -12.34 10.49
CA PRO A 304 -10.19 -12.31 11.67
C PRO A 304 -9.74 -11.21 12.65
N PRO A 305 -10.66 -10.36 13.13
CA PRO A 305 -10.29 -9.21 13.97
C PRO A 305 -9.99 -9.62 15.42
N ASN A 306 -10.36 -10.84 15.81
CA ASN A 306 -10.37 -11.35 17.18
C ASN A 306 -9.79 -12.77 17.28
N ALA A 307 -8.94 -13.19 16.35
CA ALA A 307 -8.30 -14.51 16.43
C ALA A 307 -7.39 -14.60 17.67
N THR A 308 -7.46 -15.72 18.38
CA THR A 308 -6.66 -16.00 19.58
C THR A 308 -5.53 -16.99 19.34
N SER A 309 -5.57 -17.68 18.20
CA SER A 309 -4.52 -18.59 17.77
C SER A 309 -4.35 -18.53 16.26
N ILE A 310 -3.12 -18.78 15.79
CA ILE A 310 -2.80 -18.92 14.36
C ILE A 310 -3.69 -19.91 13.61
N PHE A 311 -4.23 -20.93 14.30
CA PHE A 311 -5.12 -21.92 13.68
C PHE A 311 -6.47 -21.33 13.23
N GLU A 312 -6.84 -20.16 13.76
CA GLU A 312 -8.06 -19.44 13.36
C GLU A 312 -7.81 -18.53 12.14
N GLU A 313 -6.55 -18.35 11.72
CA GLU A 313 -6.15 -17.39 10.69
C GLU A 313 -6.05 -17.98 9.28
N GLY A 314 -6.10 -19.30 9.13
CA GLY A 314 -6.09 -19.98 7.83
C GLY A 314 -4.98 -21.01 7.65
N LEU A 315 -4.70 -21.36 6.40
CA LEU A 315 -3.73 -22.38 6.04
C LEU A 315 -2.31 -21.89 6.30
N ARG A 316 -1.60 -22.62 7.17
CA ARG A 316 -0.18 -22.40 7.43
C ARG A 316 0.66 -23.36 6.61
N VAL A 317 1.52 -22.80 5.77
CA VAL A 317 2.43 -23.46 4.85
C VAL A 317 3.85 -23.28 5.40
N PRO A 318 4.44 -24.33 5.99
CA PRO A 318 5.85 -24.31 6.34
C PRO A 318 6.70 -24.24 5.06
N VAL A 319 8.00 -23.97 5.20
CA VAL A 319 8.96 -23.98 4.10
C VAL A 319 8.93 -25.34 3.42
N LEU A 320 8.41 -25.39 2.20
CA LEU A 320 8.32 -26.60 1.42
C LEU A 320 8.74 -26.34 -0.03
N ARG A 321 9.20 -27.39 -0.70
CA ARG A 321 9.44 -27.33 -2.15
C ARG A 321 8.10 -27.54 -2.84
N SER A 322 7.56 -26.47 -3.42
CA SER A 322 6.25 -26.48 -4.09
C SER A 322 6.36 -26.78 -5.58
N HIS A 323 7.47 -26.40 -6.22
CA HIS A 323 7.70 -26.69 -7.64
C HIS A 323 8.90 -27.62 -7.83
N ARG A 324 8.81 -28.50 -8.83
CA ARG A 324 9.92 -29.34 -9.33
C ARG A 324 9.87 -29.38 -10.84
N ALA A 325 11.02 -29.22 -11.49
CA ALA A 325 11.14 -29.21 -12.96
C ALA A 325 10.15 -28.25 -13.64
N GLY A 326 9.82 -27.15 -12.96
CA GLY A 326 8.94 -26.10 -13.43
C GLY A 326 7.44 -26.30 -13.22
N GLU A 327 7.05 -27.40 -12.58
CA GLU A 327 5.65 -27.76 -12.34
C GLU A 327 5.31 -27.67 -10.85
N LEU A 328 4.12 -27.15 -10.53
CA LEU A 328 3.58 -27.12 -9.16
C LEU A 328 3.20 -28.56 -8.74
N ASP A 329 3.69 -28.99 -7.59
CA ASP A 329 3.36 -30.32 -7.04
C ASP A 329 1.84 -30.47 -6.87
N ALA A 330 1.29 -31.54 -7.44
CA ALA A 330 -0.16 -31.76 -7.49
C ALA A 330 -0.79 -31.91 -6.10
N ASN A 331 -0.07 -32.45 -5.12
CA ASN A 331 -0.55 -32.61 -3.75
C ASN A 331 -0.52 -31.27 -3.01
N VAL A 332 0.55 -30.48 -3.19
CA VAL A 332 0.62 -29.12 -2.65
C VAL A 332 -0.52 -28.27 -3.23
N ARG A 333 -0.73 -28.32 -4.54
CA ARG A 333 -1.85 -27.65 -5.21
C ARG A 333 -3.19 -28.08 -4.60
N ALA A 334 -3.44 -29.39 -4.48
CA ALA A 334 -4.70 -29.90 -3.93
C ALA A 334 -4.96 -29.39 -2.50
N LEU A 335 -3.93 -29.37 -1.64
CA LEU A 335 -4.05 -28.87 -0.27
C LEU A 335 -4.33 -27.36 -0.21
N LEU A 336 -3.64 -26.57 -1.03
CA LEU A 336 -3.83 -25.12 -1.09
C LEU A 336 -5.26 -24.78 -1.54
N LEU A 337 -5.73 -25.39 -2.65
CA LEU A 337 -7.04 -25.09 -3.23
C LEU A 337 -8.22 -25.59 -2.38
N ALA A 338 -8.03 -26.64 -1.59
CA ALA A 338 -9.06 -27.14 -0.68
C ALA A 338 -9.32 -26.22 0.53
N ASN A 339 -8.41 -25.31 0.85
CA ASN A 339 -8.44 -24.49 2.07
C ASN A 339 -8.69 -23.01 1.80
N THR A 340 -9.26 -22.64 0.65
CA THR A 340 -9.57 -21.25 0.31
C THR A 340 -11.01 -21.11 -0.17
N ARG A 341 -11.61 -19.95 0.09
CA ARG A 341 -12.92 -19.56 -0.46
C ARG A 341 -12.84 -19.14 -1.92
N THR A 342 -11.64 -18.87 -2.43
CA THR A 342 -11.40 -18.38 -3.79
C THR A 342 -10.34 -19.22 -4.52
N PRO A 343 -10.59 -20.52 -4.79
CA PRO A 343 -9.60 -21.43 -5.37
C PRO A 343 -9.09 -20.96 -6.74
N SER A 344 -9.96 -20.43 -7.60
CA SER A 344 -9.57 -19.92 -8.91
C SER A 344 -8.65 -18.70 -8.82
N HIS A 345 -8.84 -17.83 -7.82
CA HIS A 345 -7.95 -16.70 -7.57
C HIS A 345 -6.61 -17.16 -7.02
N LEU A 346 -6.62 -18.05 -6.02
CA LEU A 346 -5.40 -18.61 -5.42
C LEU A 346 -4.52 -19.29 -6.46
N GLU A 347 -5.11 -20.15 -7.31
CA GLU A 347 -4.37 -20.84 -8.37
C GLU A 347 -3.75 -19.86 -9.38
N ALA A 348 -4.52 -18.88 -9.84
CA ALA A 348 -4.03 -17.91 -10.80
C ALA A 348 -2.94 -17.00 -10.22
N ASP A 349 -3.06 -16.63 -8.94
CA ASP A 349 -2.07 -15.81 -8.24
C ASP A 349 -0.76 -16.60 -8.01
N LEU A 350 -0.82 -17.89 -7.68
CA LEU A 350 0.35 -18.78 -7.61
C LEU A 350 1.04 -18.89 -8.97
N GLN A 351 0.26 -19.04 -10.05
CA GLN A 351 0.78 -19.05 -11.41
C GLN A 351 1.42 -17.71 -11.80
N ALA A 352 0.87 -16.58 -11.33
CA ALA A 352 1.44 -15.26 -11.52
C ALA A 352 2.81 -15.12 -10.82
N GLN A 353 2.94 -15.62 -9.59
CA GLN A 353 4.23 -15.68 -8.88
C GLN A 353 5.24 -16.55 -9.65
N TRP A 354 4.85 -17.75 -10.07
CA TRP A 354 5.74 -18.65 -10.82
C TRP A 354 6.24 -18.02 -12.13
N SER A 355 5.32 -17.48 -12.93
CA SER A 355 5.63 -16.83 -14.21
C SER A 355 6.55 -15.62 -14.05
N CYS A 356 6.37 -14.88 -12.95
CA CYS A 356 7.24 -13.76 -12.60
C CYS A 356 8.69 -14.23 -12.28
N GLY A 357 8.84 -15.26 -11.45
CA GLY A 357 10.13 -15.84 -11.09
C GLY A 357 10.92 -16.36 -12.29
N GLY A 358 10.26 -17.09 -13.19
CA GLY A 358 10.89 -17.59 -14.42
C GLY A 358 11.41 -16.47 -15.34
N ARG A 359 10.73 -15.32 -15.37
CA ARG A 359 11.18 -14.17 -16.17
C ARG A 359 12.32 -13.39 -15.52
N ALA A 360 12.30 -13.28 -14.19
CA ALA A 360 13.43 -12.72 -13.42
C ALA A 360 14.74 -13.48 -13.68
N ALA A 361 14.66 -14.81 -13.81
CA ALA A 361 15.81 -15.65 -14.15
C ALA A 361 16.46 -15.25 -15.47
N ARG A 362 15.65 -14.95 -16.49
CA ARG A 362 16.15 -14.53 -17.81
C ARG A 362 16.85 -13.17 -17.74
N GLU A 363 16.22 -12.17 -17.13
CA GLU A 363 16.79 -10.82 -17.03
C GLU A 363 18.07 -10.81 -16.20
N LEU A 364 18.13 -11.59 -15.10
CA LEU A 364 19.34 -11.69 -14.29
C LEU A 364 20.49 -12.39 -15.04
N ARG A 365 20.20 -13.40 -15.88
CA ARG A 365 21.21 -14.04 -16.75
C ARG A 365 21.80 -13.06 -17.75
N GLU A 366 20.97 -12.22 -18.35
CA GLU A 366 21.41 -11.17 -19.28
C GLU A 366 22.34 -10.18 -18.58
N LEU A 367 21.99 -9.72 -17.37
CA LEU A 367 22.84 -8.85 -16.56
C LEU A 367 24.16 -9.52 -16.15
N ALA A 368 24.11 -10.80 -15.76
CA ALA A 368 25.31 -11.56 -15.41
C ALA A 368 26.24 -11.75 -16.62
N ALA A 369 25.69 -12.01 -17.81
CA ALA A 369 26.45 -12.14 -19.06
C ALA A 369 27.11 -10.82 -19.47
N GLN A 370 26.38 -9.70 -19.40
CA GLN A 370 26.93 -8.36 -19.66
C GLN A 370 28.04 -7.99 -18.66
N ALA A 371 27.87 -8.38 -17.39
CA ALA A 371 28.90 -8.16 -16.39
C ALA A 371 30.19 -8.95 -16.68
N ALA A 372 30.08 -10.13 -17.29
CA ALA A 372 31.22 -10.96 -17.67
C ALA A 372 32.00 -10.41 -18.88
N THR A 373 31.33 -9.81 -19.87
CA THR A 373 31.99 -9.29 -21.10
C THR A 373 32.71 -7.96 -20.90
N GLY A 374 32.28 -7.12 -19.95
CA GLY A 374 32.85 -5.79 -19.69
C GLY A 374 34.02 -5.73 -18.68
N SER A 375 34.62 -6.86 -18.31
CA SER A 375 35.57 -6.95 -17.20
C SER A 375 37.05 -6.79 -17.62
N ALA A 376 37.57 -5.56 -17.57
CA ALA A 376 39.01 -5.32 -17.43
C ALA A 376 39.51 -5.41 -15.97
N ARG A 377 38.60 -5.64 -15.00
CA ARG A 377 38.90 -5.71 -13.55
C ARG A 377 38.12 -6.84 -12.85
N GLY A 378 38.61 -8.06 -12.94
CA GLY A 378 38.60 -9.16 -11.94
C GLY A 378 37.34 -9.61 -11.17
N ALA A 379 36.24 -8.86 -11.06
CA ALA A 379 35.08 -9.23 -10.24
C ALA A 379 33.92 -9.78 -11.09
N ASN A 380 33.52 -11.03 -10.78
CA ASN A 380 32.31 -11.66 -11.33
C ASN A 380 31.03 -10.95 -10.83
N PHE A 381 29.88 -11.28 -11.43
CA PHE A 381 28.59 -10.65 -11.12
C PHE A 381 28.25 -10.61 -9.61
N PRO A 382 28.39 -11.70 -8.83
CA PRO A 382 28.21 -11.66 -7.37
C PRO A 382 29.15 -10.68 -6.64
N GLY A 383 30.41 -10.58 -7.08
CA GLY A 383 31.37 -9.63 -6.50
C GLY A 383 30.96 -8.17 -6.72
N ARG A 384 30.38 -7.84 -7.88
CA ARG A 384 29.84 -6.49 -8.13
C ARG A 384 28.60 -6.19 -7.29
N CYS A 385 27.72 -7.17 -7.13
CA CYS A 385 26.57 -7.04 -6.22
C CYS A 385 27.03 -6.82 -4.77
N ALA A 386 28.07 -7.53 -4.32
CA ALA A 386 28.65 -7.33 -2.99
C ALA A 386 29.25 -5.91 -2.83
N ALA A 387 29.87 -5.35 -3.88
CA ALA A 387 30.34 -3.97 -3.85
C ALA A 387 29.18 -2.95 -3.74
N LEU A 388 28.03 -3.23 -4.36
CA LEU A 388 26.83 -2.40 -4.19
C LEU A 388 26.29 -2.44 -2.76
N LEU A 389 26.28 -3.62 -2.13
CA LEU A 389 25.92 -3.75 -0.71
C LEU A 389 26.85 -2.94 0.19
N ALA A 390 28.17 -3.02 -0.06
CA ALA A 390 29.17 -2.25 0.70
C ALA A 390 29.02 -0.74 0.50
N ARG A 391 28.63 -0.27 -0.70
CA ARG A 391 28.33 1.14 -0.96
C ARG A 391 27.12 1.62 -0.15
N THR A 392 26.03 0.85 -0.15
CA THR A 392 24.84 1.17 0.66
C THR A 392 25.17 1.18 2.16
N GLU A 393 25.97 0.21 2.62
CA GLU A 393 26.46 0.17 4.00
C GLU A 393 27.25 1.44 4.34
N ALA A 394 28.22 1.84 3.52
CA ALA A 394 29.03 3.03 3.75
C ALA A 394 28.20 4.33 3.80
N GLN A 395 27.22 4.48 2.90
CA GLN A 395 26.30 5.62 2.90
C GLN A 395 25.43 5.66 4.16
N THR A 396 24.95 4.51 4.63
CA THR A 396 24.15 4.40 5.85
C THR A 396 24.97 4.69 7.10
N ARG A 397 26.20 4.16 7.18
CA ARG A 397 27.16 4.47 8.26
C ARG A 397 27.51 5.95 8.32
N ALA A 398 27.69 6.60 7.16
CA ALA A 398 27.92 8.04 7.09
C ALA A 398 26.73 8.85 7.63
N ALA A 399 25.50 8.47 7.27
CA ALA A 399 24.29 9.10 7.80
C ALA A 399 24.17 8.93 9.33
N LEU A 400 24.47 7.72 9.84
CA LEU A 400 24.52 7.46 11.29
C LEU A 400 25.61 8.29 11.97
N ALA A 401 26.82 8.35 11.42
CA ALA A 401 27.92 9.12 12.02
C ALA A 401 27.63 10.63 12.12
N ALA A 402 26.80 11.17 11.23
CA ALA A 402 26.37 12.57 11.26
C ALA A 402 25.31 12.89 12.33
N ALA A 403 24.56 11.88 12.79
CA ALA A 403 23.65 12.03 13.93
C ALA A 403 24.44 12.03 15.25
N PRO A 404 23.92 12.61 16.35
CA PRO A 404 24.58 12.51 17.65
C PRO A 404 24.40 11.15 18.34
N ASP A 405 25.32 10.84 19.26
CA ASP A 405 25.26 9.62 20.08
C ASP A 405 24.24 9.77 21.21
N GLY A 406 23.48 8.71 21.46
CA GLY A 406 22.47 8.76 22.51
C GLY A 406 21.52 7.57 22.55
N ARG A 407 20.55 7.69 23.45
CA ARG A 407 19.46 6.74 23.65
C ARG A 407 18.13 7.47 23.53
N TYR A 408 17.42 7.25 22.44
CA TYR A 408 16.12 7.86 22.17
C TYR A 408 15.03 6.84 22.43
N VAL A 409 14.00 7.22 23.19
CA VAL A 409 12.95 6.30 23.62
C VAL A 409 11.61 6.85 23.23
N TRP A 410 10.81 6.03 22.54
CA TRP A 410 9.43 6.38 22.20
C TRP A 410 8.47 5.30 22.68
N GLN A 411 7.26 5.73 23.00
CA GLN A 411 6.14 4.87 23.29
C GLN A 411 4.89 5.40 22.59
N ASP A 412 4.16 4.49 21.96
CA ASP A 412 2.84 4.73 21.37
C ASP A 412 1.95 3.51 21.68
N GLN A 413 0.73 3.46 21.18
CA GLN A 413 -0.20 2.37 21.47
C GLN A 413 -1.17 2.08 20.32
N LEU A 414 -1.60 0.82 20.25
CA LEU A 414 -2.80 0.41 19.52
C LEU A 414 -4.03 0.60 20.39
N ASP A 415 -5.21 0.73 19.78
CA ASP A 415 -6.46 0.89 20.52
C ASP A 415 -6.88 -0.37 21.31
N GLY A 416 -6.45 -1.55 20.88
CA GLY A 416 -6.82 -2.84 21.47
C GLY A 416 -6.19 -4.02 20.76
N ASP A 417 -6.32 -5.24 21.32
CA ASP A 417 -5.89 -6.46 20.64
C ASP A 417 -7.02 -7.15 19.85
N GLY A 418 -8.28 -6.73 20.02
CA GLY A 418 -9.46 -7.31 19.35
C GLY A 418 -10.17 -8.39 20.16
N VAL A 419 -9.60 -8.80 21.29
CA VAL A 419 -10.21 -9.67 22.30
C VAL A 419 -10.50 -8.87 23.57
N GLU A 420 -9.60 -7.95 23.91
CA GLU A 420 -9.68 -7.01 25.02
C GLU A 420 -9.59 -5.57 24.50
N ASP A 421 -10.49 -4.70 24.93
CA ASP A 421 -10.56 -3.28 24.53
C ASP A 421 -9.55 -2.39 25.29
N ARG A 422 -8.41 -2.98 25.70
CA ARG A 422 -7.34 -2.28 26.40
C ARG A 422 -6.26 -1.84 25.41
N PRO A 423 -5.77 -0.59 25.47
CA PRO A 423 -4.68 -0.18 24.62
C PRO A 423 -3.45 -1.08 24.76
N VAL A 424 -2.82 -1.42 23.64
CA VAL A 424 -1.62 -2.26 23.59
C VAL A 424 -0.42 -1.34 23.36
N PRO A 425 0.41 -1.07 24.37
CA PRO A 425 1.55 -0.20 24.22
C PRO A 425 2.63 -0.86 23.36
N LEU A 426 3.39 -0.05 22.64
CA LEU A 426 4.62 -0.44 21.97
C LEU A 426 5.72 0.51 22.40
N ARG A 427 6.85 -0.04 22.83
CA ARG A 427 8.01 0.74 23.27
C ARG A 427 9.24 0.37 22.46
N VAL A 428 9.98 1.39 22.04
CA VAL A 428 11.25 1.23 21.33
C VAL A 428 12.30 2.17 21.88
N ALA A 429 13.54 1.68 21.95
CA ALA A 429 14.73 2.46 22.23
C ALA A 429 15.70 2.38 21.04
N LEU A 430 16.13 3.53 20.54
CA LEU A 430 17.20 3.66 19.56
C LEU A 430 18.49 4.00 20.30
N VAL A 431 19.48 3.11 20.26
CA VAL A 431 20.80 3.34 20.87
C VAL A 431 21.81 3.57 19.76
N LYS A 432 22.15 4.84 19.53
CA LYS A 432 23.07 5.31 18.49
C LYS A 432 24.46 5.48 19.09
N ARG A 433 25.46 4.84 18.50
CA ARG A 433 26.88 4.97 18.88
C ARG A 433 27.76 5.02 17.64
N ALA A 434 28.51 6.10 17.48
CA ALA A 434 29.33 6.37 16.31
C ALA A 434 28.54 6.14 15.01
N ASP A 435 28.89 5.12 14.23
CA ASP A 435 28.27 4.74 12.96
C ASP A 435 27.35 3.50 13.04
N THR A 436 26.93 3.11 14.25
CA THR A 436 26.09 1.94 14.51
C THR A 436 24.79 2.31 15.24
N LEU A 437 23.77 1.49 15.04
CA LEU A 437 22.46 1.67 15.67
C LEU A 437 21.93 0.34 16.22
N THR A 438 21.48 0.35 17.48
CA THR A 438 20.65 -0.72 18.03
C THR A 438 19.20 -0.27 18.11
N ILE A 439 18.31 -1.00 17.47
CA ILE A 439 16.86 -0.87 17.58
C ILE A 439 16.38 -1.90 18.60
N ASP A 440 15.99 -1.43 19.79
CA ASP A 440 15.66 -2.28 20.93
C ASP A 440 14.20 -2.14 21.35
N PHE A 441 13.42 -3.21 21.15
CA PHE A 441 12.01 -3.28 21.58
C PHE A 441 11.82 -3.83 22.99
N THR A 442 12.89 -3.95 23.78
CA THR A 442 12.81 -4.28 25.21
C THR A 442 11.92 -3.28 25.95
N GLY A 443 10.93 -3.81 26.67
CA GLY A 443 9.88 -3.04 27.35
C GLY A 443 8.57 -2.96 26.57
N SER A 444 8.49 -3.47 25.34
CA SER A 444 7.21 -3.82 24.73
C SER A 444 6.54 -4.96 25.53
N PRO A 445 5.20 -5.02 25.58
CA PRO A 445 4.49 -5.96 26.42
C PRO A 445 4.70 -7.42 25.96
N PRO A 446 4.36 -8.40 26.82
CA PRO A 446 4.17 -9.78 26.39
C PRO A 446 3.23 -9.88 25.18
N GLN A 447 3.34 -10.96 24.42
CA GLN A 447 2.40 -11.23 23.34
C GLN A 447 0.94 -11.15 23.83
N THR A 448 0.09 -10.55 23.02
CA THR A 448 -1.34 -10.38 23.28
C THR A 448 -2.11 -11.66 23.01
N ARG A 449 -3.34 -11.72 23.52
CA ARG A 449 -4.26 -12.83 23.20
C ARG A 449 -4.82 -12.67 21.79
N GLY A 450 -5.12 -11.45 21.37
CA GLY A 450 -5.62 -11.15 20.02
C GLY A 450 -4.55 -11.16 18.92
N PRO A 451 -4.93 -10.89 17.65
CA PRO A 451 -4.08 -11.12 16.49
C PRO A 451 -3.07 -10.00 16.20
N VAL A 452 -2.81 -9.08 17.12
CA VAL A 452 -1.95 -7.90 16.86
C VAL A 452 -0.46 -8.21 17.01
N ASN A 453 -0.08 -9.43 17.36
CA ASN A 453 1.32 -9.81 17.48
C ASN A 453 2.03 -9.75 16.13
N ALA A 454 3.28 -9.31 16.10
CA ALA A 454 4.08 -9.21 14.89
C ALA A 454 5.25 -10.20 14.93
N SER A 455 5.38 -11.02 13.88
CA SER A 455 6.51 -11.93 13.74
C SER A 455 7.84 -11.16 13.61
N PRO A 456 8.99 -11.78 13.91
CA PRO A 456 10.30 -11.17 13.65
C PRO A 456 10.48 -10.70 12.20
N ALA A 457 9.96 -11.45 11.23
CA ALA A 457 9.97 -11.07 9.81
C ALA A 457 9.17 -9.77 9.56
N SER A 458 8.03 -9.61 10.24
CA SER A 458 7.24 -8.38 10.18
C SER A 458 7.96 -7.19 10.79
N MET A 459 8.68 -7.38 11.89
CA MET A 459 9.44 -6.31 12.56
C MET A 459 10.71 -5.92 11.77
N MET A 460 11.31 -6.87 11.05
CA MET A 460 12.37 -6.57 10.09
C MET A 460 11.91 -5.56 9.02
N SER A 461 10.65 -5.60 8.59
CA SER A 461 10.10 -4.60 7.67
C SER A 461 10.05 -3.18 8.25
N ALA A 462 9.72 -3.02 9.54
CA ALA A 462 9.77 -1.71 10.20
C ALA A 462 11.22 -1.21 10.30
N ALA A 463 12.14 -2.09 10.68
CA ALA A 463 13.56 -1.77 10.81
C ALA A 463 14.19 -1.40 9.46
N LEU A 464 13.97 -2.20 8.41
CA LEU A 464 14.44 -1.92 7.06
C LEU A 464 13.89 -0.60 6.53
N PHE A 465 12.59 -0.36 6.69
CA PHE A 465 11.99 0.92 6.31
C PHE A 465 12.71 2.09 7.00
N PHE A 466 12.87 2.04 8.32
CA PHE A 466 13.54 3.10 9.08
C PHE A 466 15.00 3.30 8.63
N MET A 467 15.78 2.22 8.50
CA MET A 467 17.17 2.29 8.03
C MET A 467 17.27 2.90 6.62
N ARG A 468 16.30 2.64 5.73
CA ARG A 468 16.24 3.28 4.41
C ARG A 468 15.95 4.78 4.48
N THR A 469 15.21 5.26 5.48
CA THR A 469 14.98 6.71 5.66
C THR A 469 16.23 7.48 6.09
N LEU A 470 17.23 6.81 6.68
CA LEU A 470 18.49 7.45 7.08
C LEU A 470 19.37 7.81 5.87
N ALA A 471 19.32 7.01 4.81
CA ALA A 471 20.10 7.21 3.60
C ALA A 471 19.23 6.97 2.35
N PRO A 472 18.24 7.83 2.08
CA PRO A 472 17.22 7.59 1.04
C PRO A 472 17.80 7.46 -0.36
N ASP A 473 18.91 8.15 -0.65
CA ASP A 473 19.60 8.12 -1.95
C ASP A 473 20.50 6.88 -2.16
N ALA A 474 20.68 6.05 -1.13
CA ALA A 474 21.46 4.83 -1.26
C ALA A 474 20.72 3.78 -2.11
N PRO A 475 21.44 2.87 -2.81
CA PRO A 475 20.82 1.78 -3.55
C PRO A 475 19.87 0.95 -2.69
N ASN A 476 18.71 0.58 -3.24
CA ASN A 476 17.62 -0.08 -2.53
C ASN A 476 17.89 -1.57 -2.30
N ASN A 477 18.79 -1.87 -1.36
CA ASN A 477 19.27 -3.21 -1.04
C ASN A 477 19.50 -3.38 0.47
N GLY A 478 19.91 -4.58 0.89
CA GLY A 478 20.11 -4.93 2.31
C GLY A 478 21.38 -4.38 2.95
N GLY A 479 22.26 -3.68 2.22
CA GLY A 479 23.53 -3.19 2.76
C GLY A 479 23.36 -2.21 3.93
N GLY A 480 22.27 -1.42 3.92
CA GLY A 480 21.96 -0.49 5.00
C GLY A 480 21.58 -1.14 6.34
N LEU A 481 21.36 -2.47 6.37
CA LEU A 481 21.10 -3.20 7.60
C LEU A 481 22.37 -3.61 8.34
N ALA A 482 23.54 -3.61 7.68
CA ALA A 482 24.80 -4.05 8.27
C ALA A 482 25.22 -3.30 9.56
N PRO A 483 25.04 -1.97 9.70
CA PRO A 483 25.35 -1.25 10.95
C PRO A 483 24.24 -1.34 12.01
N MET A 484 23.18 -2.11 11.76
CA MET A 484 22.00 -2.20 12.63
C MET A 484 21.96 -3.52 13.42
N THR A 485 21.67 -3.42 14.71
CA THR A 485 21.24 -4.56 15.54
C THR A 485 19.75 -4.41 15.88
N LEU A 486 18.96 -5.46 15.70
CA LEU A 486 17.54 -5.49 16.05
C LEU A 486 17.30 -6.44 17.23
N VAL A 487 16.77 -5.92 18.33
CA VAL A 487 16.49 -6.69 19.55
C VAL A 487 14.98 -6.85 19.72
N LEU A 488 14.51 -8.10 19.63
CA LEU A 488 13.11 -8.50 19.75
C LEU A 488 12.95 -9.57 20.85
N PRO A 489 12.54 -9.19 22.08
CA PRO A 489 12.40 -10.16 23.18
C PRO A 489 11.39 -11.27 22.83
N GLU A 490 11.79 -12.53 22.96
CA GLU A 490 10.91 -13.68 22.70
C GLU A 490 9.71 -13.70 23.66
N GLY A 491 8.53 -14.07 23.16
CA GLY A 491 7.27 -14.06 23.93
C GLY A 491 6.66 -12.66 24.10
N SER A 492 7.14 -11.68 23.35
CA SER A 492 6.60 -10.32 23.33
C SER A 492 5.67 -10.07 22.15
N LEU A 493 4.99 -8.91 22.16
CA LEU A 493 4.19 -8.41 21.03
C LEU A 493 4.93 -8.44 19.68
N VAL A 494 6.26 -8.27 19.70
CA VAL A 494 7.10 -8.11 18.50
C VAL A 494 7.92 -9.36 18.16
N ASN A 495 7.79 -10.42 18.96
CA ASN A 495 8.39 -11.74 18.71
C ASN A 495 7.60 -12.80 19.50
N PRO A 496 6.37 -13.11 19.05
CA PRO A 496 5.46 -13.99 19.79
C PRO A 496 5.88 -15.45 19.70
N ARG A 497 5.67 -16.20 20.79
CA ARG A 497 5.78 -17.66 20.80
C ARG A 497 4.57 -18.30 20.14
N TRP A 498 4.82 -19.44 19.54
CA TRP A 498 3.77 -20.33 19.06
C TRP A 498 2.78 -20.69 20.19
N PRO A 499 1.44 -20.73 19.95
CA PRO A 499 0.71 -20.57 18.69
C PRO A 499 -0.03 -19.22 18.55
N ALA A 500 0.58 -18.09 18.95
CA ALA A 500 -0.10 -16.79 18.92
C ALA A 500 -0.65 -16.40 17.54
N ALA A 501 -1.76 -15.68 17.56
CA ALA A 501 -2.35 -15.03 16.40
C ALA A 501 -1.51 -13.81 15.96
N VAL A 502 -1.29 -13.63 14.65
CA VAL A 502 -0.46 -12.55 14.06
C VAL A 502 -1.13 -11.79 12.92
N ASN A 503 -2.38 -12.11 12.60
CA ASN A 503 -3.04 -11.61 11.40
C ASN A 503 -3.17 -10.08 11.34
N ALA A 504 -3.39 -9.43 12.48
CA ALA A 504 -3.54 -7.97 12.60
C ALA A 504 -2.20 -7.26 12.83
N ARG A 505 -1.06 -7.93 12.58
CA ARG A 505 0.30 -7.35 12.70
C ARG A 505 0.50 -6.02 11.99
N THR A 506 -0.24 -5.75 10.90
CA THR A 506 -0.08 -4.51 10.12
C THR A 506 -0.18 -3.27 11.00
N ALA A 507 -1.09 -3.28 11.98
CA ALA A 507 -1.22 -2.19 12.95
C ALA A 507 0.05 -2.02 13.79
N THR A 508 0.58 -3.11 14.34
CA THR A 508 1.83 -3.13 15.13
C THR A 508 3.05 -2.69 14.34
N VAL A 509 3.20 -3.15 13.09
CA VAL A 509 4.36 -2.77 12.26
C VAL A 509 4.30 -1.29 11.84
N LYS A 510 3.10 -0.76 11.52
CA LYS A 510 2.93 0.68 11.23
C LYS A 510 3.17 1.55 12.46
N LEU A 511 2.70 1.10 13.64
CA LEU A 511 2.99 1.75 14.91
C LEU A 511 4.49 1.75 15.21
N ALA A 512 5.17 0.61 14.98
CA ALA A 512 6.61 0.50 15.16
C ALA A 512 7.40 1.43 14.24
N ALA A 513 7.03 1.51 12.96
CA ALA A 513 7.66 2.44 12.02
C ALA A 513 7.50 3.91 12.45
N ASN A 514 6.30 4.31 12.90
CA ASN A 514 6.08 5.64 13.45
C ASN A 514 6.88 5.89 14.73
N ALA A 515 6.92 4.92 15.65
CA ALA A 515 7.68 5.02 16.89
C ALA A 515 9.20 5.15 16.64
N LEU A 516 9.73 4.47 15.63
CA LEU A 516 11.13 4.60 15.21
C LEU A 516 11.42 6.02 14.68
N LEU A 517 10.58 6.53 13.79
CA LEU A 517 10.71 7.90 13.27
C LEU A 517 10.58 8.95 14.38
N ALA A 518 9.63 8.77 15.30
CA ALA A 518 9.40 9.67 16.42
C ALA A 518 10.54 9.63 17.45
N ALA A 519 11.07 8.44 17.78
CA ALA A 519 12.25 8.30 18.63
C ALA A 519 13.45 9.03 18.01
N TRP A 520 13.74 8.79 16.73
CA TRP A 520 14.84 9.44 16.04
C TRP A 520 14.66 10.97 15.96
N GLY A 521 13.42 11.43 15.77
CA GLY A 521 13.09 12.85 15.72
C GLY A 521 13.15 13.60 17.06
N GLN A 522 13.33 12.90 18.20
CA GLN A 522 13.55 13.56 19.50
C GLN A 522 14.88 14.33 19.54
N GLU A 523 15.82 13.96 18.68
CA GLU A 523 17.13 14.57 18.59
C GLU A 523 17.19 15.61 17.48
N ALA A 524 16.87 16.83 17.87
CA ALA A 524 17.49 18.07 17.42
C ALA A 524 16.72 19.17 18.13
N ALA A 525 17.32 20.35 18.28
CA ALA A 525 16.57 21.59 18.47
C ALA A 525 15.61 21.93 17.28
N ALA A 526 15.30 20.94 16.42
CA ALA A 526 14.42 21.00 15.27
C ALA A 526 13.71 19.64 15.13
N VAL A 527 12.62 19.42 15.87
CA VAL A 527 11.73 18.29 15.56
C VAL A 527 11.16 18.53 14.16
N THR A 528 11.59 17.70 13.20
CA THR A 528 11.39 17.97 11.78
C THR A 528 9.98 17.61 11.32
N ALA A 529 9.32 16.61 11.90
CA ALA A 529 7.99 16.14 11.49
C ALA A 529 7.07 15.75 12.65
N ALA A 530 5.77 15.97 12.48
CA ALA A 530 4.70 15.48 13.33
C ALA A 530 4.35 14.02 12.98
N ALA A 531 3.62 13.34 13.87
CA ALA A 531 3.24 11.95 13.66
C ALA A 531 2.30 11.80 12.46
N HIS A 532 2.54 10.79 11.63
CA HIS A 532 1.52 10.33 10.69
C HIS A 532 0.34 9.72 11.47
N ALA A 533 -0.83 9.63 10.83
CA ALA A 533 -1.94 8.87 11.39
C ALA A 533 -1.53 7.45 11.79
N GLY A 534 -0.66 6.82 10.98
CA GLY A 534 -0.16 5.47 11.20
C GLY A 534 -1.21 4.39 10.96
N VAL A 535 -2.34 4.74 10.32
CA VAL A 535 -3.47 3.85 10.06
C VAL A 535 -3.46 3.37 8.62
N ALA A 536 -3.71 2.07 8.44
CA ALA A 536 -4.21 1.50 7.19
C ALA A 536 -5.49 0.74 7.55
N ALA A 537 -6.65 1.31 7.24
CA ALA A 537 -7.91 0.63 7.55
C ALA A 537 -8.10 -0.52 6.57
N VAL A 538 -8.21 -1.74 7.08
CA VAL A 538 -8.37 -2.94 6.27
C VAL A 538 -9.78 -3.47 6.44
N LEU A 539 -10.48 -3.60 5.31
CA LEU A 539 -11.82 -4.16 5.25
C LEU A 539 -11.78 -5.45 4.44
N SER A 540 -12.53 -6.45 4.88
CA SER A 540 -12.82 -7.63 4.08
C SER A 540 -14.31 -7.94 4.15
N LEU A 541 -14.92 -8.12 2.99
CA LEU A 541 -16.34 -8.41 2.86
C LEU A 541 -16.51 -9.70 2.06
N GLY A 542 -17.23 -10.67 2.64
CA GLY A 542 -17.60 -11.91 1.95
C GLY A 542 -19.04 -12.29 2.22
N GLY A 543 -19.74 -12.75 1.20
CA GLY A 543 -21.15 -13.09 1.28
C GLY A 543 -21.69 -13.76 0.03
N GLU A 544 -23.00 -13.89 -0.02
CA GLU A 544 -23.75 -14.39 -1.16
C GLU A 544 -24.82 -13.37 -1.54
N ASP A 545 -25.05 -13.19 -2.85
CA ASP A 545 -26.14 -12.37 -3.36
C ASP A 545 -27.49 -13.10 -3.26
N ASP A 546 -28.58 -12.46 -3.73
CA ASP A 546 -29.94 -13.01 -3.62
C ASP A 546 -30.15 -14.32 -4.41
N VAL A 547 -29.26 -14.65 -5.36
CA VAL A 547 -29.30 -15.89 -6.14
C VAL A 547 -28.28 -16.93 -5.66
N GLY A 548 -27.62 -16.68 -4.53
CA GLY A 548 -26.64 -17.58 -3.92
C GLY A 548 -25.26 -17.55 -4.57
N LYS A 549 -24.96 -16.55 -5.41
CA LYS A 549 -23.62 -16.39 -5.99
C LYS A 549 -22.69 -15.75 -4.95
N PRO A 550 -21.53 -16.37 -4.65
CA PRO A 550 -20.60 -15.82 -3.70
C PRO A 550 -19.90 -14.57 -4.27
N PHE A 551 -19.66 -13.60 -3.41
CA PHE A 551 -18.83 -12.43 -3.70
C PHE A 551 -17.85 -12.17 -2.58
N PHE A 552 -16.71 -11.57 -2.93
CA PHE A 552 -15.64 -11.34 -1.99
C PHE A 552 -14.70 -10.22 -2.45
N PHE A 553 -14.37 -9.28 -1.55
CA PHE A 553 -13.30 -8.31 -1.78
C PHE A 553 -12.63 -7.88 -0.48
N THR A 554 -11.42 -7.34 -0.64
CA THR A 554 -10.64 -6.72 0.44
C THR A 554 -10.24 -5.32 -0.02
N GLU A 555 -10.30 -4.35 0.89
CA GLU A 555 -9.91 -2.97 0.64
C GLU A 555 -8.96 -2.48 1.74
N ILE A 556 -8.02 -1.64 1.33
CA ILE A 556 -7.12 -0.92 2.22
C ILE A 556 -7.35 0.57 1.98
N ILE A 557 -7.61 1.32 3.04
CA ILE A 557 -7.87 2.77 3.00
C ILE A 557 -6.77 3.49 3.77
N ALA A 558 -6.10 4.42 3.09
CA ALA A 558 -5.09 5.30 3.67
C ALA A 558 -5.68 6.39 4.59
N SER A 559 -4.78 7.23 5.11
CA SER A 559 -5.06 8.20 6.17
C SER A 559 -4.26 9.49 5.92
N GLY A 560 -4.14 10.39 6.90
CA GLY A 560 -3.34 11.61 6.78
C GLY A 560 -1.87 11.43 7.18
N ALA A 561 -0.95 12.05 6.44
CA ALA A 561 0.45 12.21 6.85
C ALA A 561 0.61 13.37 7.86
N GLY A 562 1.56 13.28 8.79
CA GLY A 562 1.95 14.39 9.65
C GLY A 562 2.62 15.51 8.86
N ALA A 563 2.44 16.75 9.31
CA ALA A 563 3.15 17.92 8.79
C ALA A 563 4.59 17.97 9.27
N SER A 564 5.38 18.90 8.73
CA SER A 564 6.79 19.06 9.08
C SER A 564 7.24 20.51 8.96
N ALA A 565 8.45 20.80 9.42
CA ALA A 565 9.08 22.12 9.26
C ALA A 565 9.22 22.55 7.77
N HIS A 566 9.12 21.59 6.85
CA HIS A 566 9.28 21.82 5.42
C HIS A 566 7.94 21.97 4.68
N GLY A 567 6.78 21.80 5.34
CA GLY A 567 5.49 21.85 4.66
C GLY A 567 4.37 21.01 5.28
N PRO A 568 3.14 21.12 4.74
CA PRO A 568 1.96 20.41 5.20
C PRO A 568 2.07 18.90 4.97
N GLY A 569 1.30 18.13 5.74
CA GLY A 569 1.14 16.71 5.51
C GLY A 569 0.23 16.43 4.31
N GLU A 570 0.59 15.45 3.49
CA GLU A 570 -0.24 15.00 2.38
C GLU A 570 -1.48 14.24 2.90
N SER A 571 -2.64 14.54 2.33
CA SER A 571 -3.92 13.95 2.73
C SER A 571 -4.21 12.65 1.98
N GLY A 572 -4.86 11.69 2.63
CA GLY A 572 -5.28 10.43 2.03
C GLY A 572 -4.13 9.58 1.44
N VAL A 573 -2.94 9.65 2.03
CA VAL A 573 -1.74 8.97 1.55
C VAL A 573 -1.34 7.82 2.48
N SER A 574 -0.89 6.72 1.90
CA SER A 574 -0.29 5.64 2.70
C SER A 574 1.07 6.07 3.22
N THR A 575 1.32 5.94 4.53
CA THR A 575 2.57 6.37 5.19
C THR A 575 3.41 5.21 5.71
N ASP A 576 4.64 5.52 6.15
CA ASP A 576 5.57 4.60 6.82
C ASP A 576 5.78 3.30 6.03
N VAL A 577 5.53 2.12 6.60
CA VAL A 577 5.72 0.82 5.91
C VAL A 577 4.64 0.50 4.88
N GLY A 578 3.58 1.30 4.80
CA GLY A 578 2.50 1.11 3.85
C GLY A 578 2.77 1.76 2.50
N ASN A 579 2.31 1.13 1.44
CA ASN A 579 2.20 1.75 0.11
C ASN A 579 1.09 1.12 -0.75
N ALA A 580 0.09 0.52 -0.09
CA ALA A 580 -1.05 -0.06 -0.78
C ALA A 580 -1.81 1.05 -1.52
N ARG A 581 -2.29 0.70 -2.71
CA ARG A 581 -3.21 1.53 -3.47
C ARG A 581 -4.64 1.30 -2.99
N ASN A 582 -5.51 2.29 -3.14
CA ASN A 582 -6.95 2.05 -2.93
C ASN A 582 -7.48 1.05 -3.97
N THR A 583 -8.58 0.36 -3.70
CA THR A 583 -9.30 -0.37 -4.75
C THR A 583 -10.22 0.61 -5.48
N PRO A 584 -10.22 0.68 -6.83
CA PRO A 584 -11.11 1.56 -7.57
C PRO A 584 -12.58 1.26 -7.28
N VAL A 585 -13.40 2.31 -7.23
CA VAL A 585 -14.85 2.21 -7.02
C VAL A 585 -15.47 1.29 -8.07
N GLU A 586 -15.10 1.49 -9.34
CA GLU A 586 -15.62 0.71 -10.44
C GLU A 586 -15.25 -0.78 -10.36
N VAL A 587 -14.15 -1.11 -9.69
CA VAL A 587 -13.75 -2.51 -9.47
C VAL A 587 -14.56 -3.14 -8.34
N ILE A 588 -14.80 -2.42 -7.24
CA ILE A 588 -15.56 -2.96 -6.10
C ILE A 588 -17.00 -3.28 -6.52
N GLU A 589 -17.72 -2.32 -7.14
CA GLU A 589 -19.12 -2.55 -7.52
C GLU A 589 -19.26 -3.58 -8.67
N GLY A 590 -18.20 -3.78 -9.46
CA GLY A 590 -18.16 -4.82 -10.49
C GLY A 590 -17.93 -6.24 -9.94
N GLN A 591 -17.45 -6.37 -8.70
CA GLN A 591 -17.09 -7.65 -8.07
C GLN A 591 -18.07 -8.09 -6.98
N ALA A 592 -18.78 -7.15 -6.37
CA ALA A 592 -19.71 -7.41 -5.28
C ALA A 592 -20.98 -6.56 -5.45
N PRO A 593 -22.14 -7.00 -4.91
CA PRO A 593 -23.37 -6.22 -4.91
C PRO A 593 -23.31 -5.09 -3.87
N VAL A 594 -22.27 -4.27 -3.94
CA VAL A 594 -22.00 -3.14 -3.07
C VAL A 594 -21.97 -1.88 -3.90
N ARG A 595 -22.63 -0.83 -3.42
CA ARG A 595 -22.51 0.52 -3.96
C ARG A 595 -21.58 1.32 -3.08
N ILE A 596 -20.61 2.00 -3.68
CA ILE A 596 -19.84 3.03 -3.01
C ILE A 596 -20.64 4.32 -3.12
N GLU A 597 -21.03 4.89 -1.98
CA GLU A 597 -21.80 6.12 -1.93
C GLU A 597 -20.91 7.36 -1.93
N ALA A 598 -19.68 7.26 -1.39
CA ALA A 598 -18.73 8.37 -1.37
C ALA A 598 -17.25 7.94 -1.34
N TYR A 599 -16.39 8.74 -2.00
CA TYR A 599 -14.94 8.77 -1.89
C TYR A 599 -14.40 10.18 -1.64
N GLU A 600 -14.16 10.52 -0.38
CA GLU A 600 -13.91 11.91 -0.03
C GLU A 600 -12.70 12.05 0.87
N LEU A 601 -12.03 13.20 0.78
CA LEU A 601 -11.15 13.64 1.85
C LEU A 601 -12.01 13.98 3.07
N ARG A 602 -11.60 13.50 4.24
CA ARG A 602 -12.24 13.85 5.50
C ARG A 602 -11.76 15.23 5.96
N ARG A 603 -12.27 16.27 5.30
CA ARG A 603 -11.81 17.65 5.48
C ARG A 603 -11.79 18.08 6.94
N GLY A 604 -10.70 18.76 7.31
CA GLY A 604 -10.52 19.28 8.66
C GLY A 604 -10.11 18.21 9.69
N SER A 605 -9.85 16.97 9.27
CA SER A 605 -9.38 15.94 10.20
C SER A 605 -7.88 16.05 10.50
N GLY A 606 -7.09 16.71 9.66
CA GLY A 606 -5.66 16.96 9.87
C GLY A 606 -5.40 18.00 10.96
N GLY A 607 -4.41 17.76 11.81
CA GLY A 607 -4.06 18.62 12.93
C GLY A 607 -3.68 20.03 12.49
N ALA A 608 -4.19 21.05 13.20
CA ALA A 608 -3.87 22.44 12.94
C ALA A 608 -2.40 22.77 13.28
N GLY A 609 -1.83 23.75 12.59
CA GLY A 609 -0.47 24.24 12.83
C GLY A 609 -0.07 25.26 11.78
N ALA A 610 1.14 25.81 11.89
CA ALA A 610 1.74 26.63 10.83
C ALA A 610 1.75 25.86 9.49
N PHE A 611 2.02 24.56 9.58
CA PHE A 611 1.71 23.58 8.54
C PHE A 611 0.69 22.57 9.07
N ARG A 612 -0.43 22.43 8.35
CA ARG A 612 -1.50 21.49 8.69
C ARG A 612 -1.08 20.05 8.41
N GLY A 613 -1.47 19.13 9.29
CA GLY A 613 -1.42 17.70 9.01
C GLY A 613 -2.38 17.35 7.87
N GLY A 614 -2.11 16.24 7.18
CA GLY A 614 -2.97 15.73 6.12
C GLY A 614 -4.31 15.25 6.66
N ASP A 615 -5.36 15.49 5.89
CA ASP A 615 -6.69 14.97 6.16
C ASP A 615 -6.75 13.45 5.88
N GLY A 616 -7.63 12.76 6.59
CA GLY A 616 -7.94 11.35 6.38
C GLY A 616 -8.91 11.18 5.21
N VAL A 617 -9.52 10.00 5.14
CA VAL A 617 -10.43 9.59 4.06
C VAL A 617 -11.78 9.22 4.65
N ARG A 618 -12.86 9.61 3.96
CA ARG A 618 -14.22 9.14 4.20
C ARG A 618 -14.63 8.20 3.08
N ARG A 619 -15.14 7.03 3.48
CA ARG A 619 -15.56 5.95 2.58
C ARG A 619 -16.92 5.42 3.00
N ALA A 620 -17.92 5.58 2.16
CA ALA A 620 -19.30 5.18 2.43
C ALA A 620 -19.76 4.11 1.45
N TYR A 621 -20.48 3.11 1.97
CA TYR A 621 -20.85 1.91 1.24
C TYR A 621 -22.30 1.53 1.56
N ARG A 622 -22.93 0.80 0.63
CA ARG A 622 -24.22 0.14 0.82
C ARG A 622 -24.22 -1.25 0.23
N LEU A 623 -24.69 -2.25 0.98
CA LEU A 623 -24.96 -3.58 0.45
C LEU A 623 -26.31 -3.55 -0.29
N LEU A 624 -26.31 -3.94 -1.57
CA LEU A 624 -27.49 -3.87 -2.42
C LEU A 624 -28.31 -5.16 -2.39
N GLN A 625 -27.65 -6.32 -2.24
CA GLN A 625 -28.26 -7.64 -2.34
C GLN A 625 -27.67 -8.60 -1.32
N GLY A 626 -28.48 -9.57 -0.90
CA GLY A 626 -28.06 -10.70 -0.10
C GLY A 626 -27.58 -10.35 1.31
N ARG A 627 -26.61 -11.14 1.78
CA ARG A 627 -26.05 -11.07 3.13
C ARG A 627 -24.53 -11.17 3.07
N ALA A 628 -23.86 -10.33 3.83
CA ALA A 628 -22.41 -10.30 3.89
C ALA A 628 -21.89 -10.28 5.33
N GLN A 629 -20.67 -10.78 5.50
CA GLN A 629 -19.88 -10.59 6.69
C GLN A 629 -18.79 -9.56 6.40
N LEU A 630 -18.83 -8.45 7.12
CA LEU A 630 -17.79 -7.42 7.13
C LEU A 630 -16.83 -7.71 8.28
N THR A 631 -15.54 -7.72 7.97
CA THR A 631 -14.45 -7.61 8.94
C THR A 631 -13.75 -6.27 8.75
N TYR A 632 -13.59 -5.53 9.83
CA TYR A 632 -12.95 -4.22 9.87
C TYR A 632 -11.80 -4.21 10.85
N ARG A 633 -10.64 -3.70 10.41
CA ARG A 633 -9.46 -3.44 11.25
C ARG A 633 -9.00 -2.01 10.99
N GLY A 634 -9.01 -1.18 12.02
CA GLY A 634 -8.54 0.19 12.03
C GLY A 634 -7.81 0.50 13.34
N GLU A 635 -7.30 1.71 13.42
CA GLU A 635 -6.58 2.25 14.57
C GLU A 635 -6.90 3.74 14.74
N ARG A 636 -6.47 4.32 15.86
CA ARG A 636 -6.70 5.73 16.24
C ARG A 636 -8.18 6.06 16.50
N HIS A 637 -8.99 5.09 16.95
CA HIS A 637 -10.34 5.31 17.47
C HIS A 637 -10.32 5.90 18.89
N THR A 638 -9.30 5.55 19.68
CA THR A 638 -9.15 6.03 21.06
C THR A 638 -7.93 6.94 21.26
N SER A 639 -6.98 6.91 20.32
CA SER A 639 -5.76 7.72 20.31
C SER A 639 -5.70 8.66 19.09
N GLN A 640 -4.82 9.65 19.11
CA GLN A 640 -4.63 10.63 18.02
C GLN A 640 -3.17 10.66 17.58
N ALA A 641 -2.94 10.99 16.29
CA ALA A 641 -1.61 11.34 15.83
C ALA A 641 -1.19 12.68 16.43
N ALA A 642 -0.12 12.67 17.22
CA ALA A 642 0.37 13.85 17.92
C ALA A 642 0.88 14.91 16.94
N GLY A 643 0.54 16.17 17.24
CA GLY A 643 1.20 17.31 16.61
C GLY A 643 2.62 17.51 17.15
N CYS A 644 3.36 18.41 16.52
CA CYS A 644 4.76 18.68 16.82
C CYS A 644 5.04 20.18 16.85
N ALA A 645 6.02 20.61 17.65
CA ALA A 645 6.48 22.01 17.73
C ALA A 645 5.35 23.03 17.96
N GLY A 646 4.33 22.66 18.74
CA GLY A 646 3.15 23.50 19.01
C GLY A 646 1.96 23.27 18.07
N GLY A 647 2.07 22.35 17.10
CA GLY A 647 0.95 21.90 16.28
C GLY A 647 -0.01 21.00 17.04
N ALA A 648 -1.28 21.00 16.62
CA ALA A 648 -2.35 20.20 17.20
C ALA A 648 -2.36 18.77 16.65
N ALA A 649 -2.97 17.86 17.42
CA ALA A 649 -3.17 16.48 17.02
C ALA A 649 -4.23 16.34 15.90
N GLY A 650 -4.10 15.30 15.08
CA GLY A 650 -5.13 14.93 14.10
C GLY A 650 -6.39 14.38 14.75
N ALA A 651 -7.52 14.45 14.06
CA ALA A 651 -8.78 13.86 14.48
C ALA A 651 -8.69 12.32 14.45
N ARG A 652 -9.43 11.69 15.36
CA ARG A 652 -9.54 10.23 15.50
C ARG A 652 -10.23 9.59 14.31
N SER A 653 -9.95 8.31 14.10
CA SER A 653 -10.73 7.45 13.21
C SER A 653 -12.13 7.22 13.78
N ALA A 654 -13.10 6.95 12.91
CA ALA A 654 -14.44 6.52 13.28
C ALA A 654 -14.97 5.53 12.24
N ALA A 655 -15.75 4.56 12.68
CA ALA A 655 -16.44 3.62 11.79
C ALA A 655 -17.83 3.32 12.33
N ARG A 656 -18.79 3.06 11.44
CA ARG A 656 -20.19 2.83 11.81
C ARG A 656 -20.96 2.06 10.74
N VAL A 657 -21.96 1.31 11.16
CA VAL A 657 -22.97 0.68 10.30
C VAL A 657 -24.25 1.51 10.37
N LEU A 658 -24.84 1.74 9.20
CA LEU A 658 -26.13 2.39 9.00
C LEU A 658 -27.13 1.29 8.65
N ARG A 659 -27.94 0.86 9.60
CA ARG A 659 -28.92 -0.20 9.38
C ARG A 659 -30.05 0.29 8.49
N ALA A 660 -30.64 -0.63 7.72
CA ALA A 660 -31.78 -0.32 6.86
C ALA A 660 -33.01 0.22 7.64
N ASP A 661 -33.12 -0.07 8.94
CA ASP A 661 -34.16 0.45 9.83
C ASP A 661 -33.87 1.85 10.40
N GLY A 662 -32.75 2.48 10.00
CA GLY A 662 -32.31 3.79 10.46
C GLY A 662 -31.41 3.78 11.70
N ARG A 663 -31.17 2.61 12.34
CA ARG A 663 -30.24 2.52 13.46
C ARG A 663 -28.80 2.77 13.02
N VAL A 664 -28.05 3.52 13.82
CA VAL A 664 -26.59 3.71 13.64
C VAL A 664 -25.84 2.95 14.72
N GLU A 665 -24.96 2.04 14.31
CA GLU A 665 -24.13 1.24 15.20
C GLU A 665 -22.66 1.62 15.04
N PRO A 666 -21.98 2.11 16.11
CA PRO A 666 -20.54 2.35 16.03
C PRO A 666 -19.78 1.03 15.87
N LEU A 667 -18.74 1.05 15.03
CA LEU A 667 -17.77 -0.03 14.90
C LEU A 667 -16.50 0.34 15.65
N GLY A 668 -16.08 -0.52 16.58
CA GLY A 668 -14.78 -0.41 17.22
C GLY A 668 -13.62 -0.60 16.24
N PRO A 669 -12.37 -0.39 16.68
CA PRO A 669 -11.16 -0.49 15.85
C PRO A 669 -10.96 -1.89 15.26
N ARG A 670 -11.56 -2.91 15.86
CA ARG A 670 -11.58 -4.29 15.36
C ARG A 670 -13.01 -4.79 15.49
N ALA A 671 -13.65 -5.06 14.36
CA ALA A 671 -15.06 -5.43 14.36
C ALA A 671 -15.36 -6.49 13.31
N ARG A 672 -16.35 -7.33 13.63
CA ARG A 672 -16.98 -8.28 12.72
C ARG A 672 -18.47 -8.05 12.78
N VAL A 673 -19.09 -7.75 11.65
CA VAL A 673 -20.52 -7.46 11.57
C VAL A 673 -21.16 -8.21 10.40
N THR A 674 -22.37 -8.69 10.64
CA THR A 674 -23.25 -9.17 9.56
C THR A 674 -24.02 -7.98 9.00
N LEU A 675 -24.01 -7.86 7.68
CA LEU A 675 -24.77 -6.90 6.89
C LEU A 675 -25.82 -7.64 6.08
N VAL A 676 -26.97 -7.01 5.89
CA VAL A 676 -28.03 -7.45 4.96
C VAL A 676 -28.30 -6.35 3.94
N ALA A 677 -28.93 -6.71 2.82
CA ALA A 677 -29.31 -5.74 1.78
C ALA A 677 -30.01 -4.51 2.40
N GLY A 678 -29.59 -3.32 1.96
CA GLY A 678 -30.04 -2.03 2.49
C GLY A 678 -29.12 -1.45 3.57
N ASP A 679 -28.39 -2.28 4.32
CA ASP A 679 -27.41 -1.80 5.29
C ASP A 679 -26.26 -1.06 4.59
N GLY A 680 -25.85 0.07 5.16
CA GLY A 680 -24.66 0.81 4.78
C GLY A 680 -23.58 0.78 5.87
N TRP A 681 -22.38 1.20 5.52
CA TRP A 681 -21.32 1.45 6.51
C TRP A 681 -20.43 2.61 6.05
N VAL A 682 -19.84 3.30 7.02
CA VAL A 682 -18.97 4.45 6.78
C VAL A 682 -17.69 4.26 7.56
N ILE A 683 -16.56 4.45 6.87
CA ILE A 683 -15.21 4.46 7.44
C ILE A 683 -14.64 5.86 7.29
N GLU A 684 -14.17 6.43 8.39
CA GLU A 684 -13.48 7.71 8.47
C GLU A 684 -12.12 7.49 9.10
N THR A 685 -11.04 7.65 8.32
CA THR A 685 -9.68 7.46 8.82
C THR A 685 -9.16 8.71 9.52
N ALA A 686 -8.17 8.53 10.38
CA ALA A 686 -7.56 9.60 11.17
C ALA A 686 -6.77 10.61 10.31
N GLY A 687 -6.65 11.84 10.80
CA GLY A 687 -5.72 12.83 10.24
C GLY A 687 -4.31 12.71 10.83
N GLY A 688 -3.33 13.29 10.14
CA GLY A 688 -1.96 13.43 10.65
C GLY A 688 -1.82 14.61 11.62
N GLY A 689 -0.76 14.63 12.42
CA GLY A 689 -0.46 15.75 13.32
C GLY A 689 -0.03 17.02 12.57
N GLY A 690 -0.35 18.18 13.13
CA GLY A 690 0.11 19.48 12.63
C GLY A 690 1.52 19.84 13.13
N TRP A 691 2.17 20.79 12.46
CA TRP A 691 3.50 21.28 12.82
C TRP A 691 3.48 22.80 13.05
N GLY A 692 4.11 23.24 14.14
CA GLY A 692 4.18 24.66 14.50
C GLY A 692 2.88 25.20 15.10
N PRO A 693 2.91 26.31 15.85
CA PRO A 693 1.70 26.94 16.36
C PRO A 693 0.78 27.39 15.21
N PRO A 694 -0.54 27.22 15.30
CA PRO A 694 -1.47 27.69 14.29
C PRO A 694 -1.43 29.22 14.18
N ASP A 695 -1.49 29.72 12.96
CA ASP A 695 -1.48 31.15 12.67
C ASP A 695 -2.86 31.74 13.01
N ALA A 696 -2.94 32.58 14.05
CA ALA A 696 -4.20 33.12 14.57
C ALA A 696 -5.00 33.92 13.53
N ALA A 697 -4.33 34.49 12.52
CA ALA A 697 -4.96 35.24 11.44
C ALA A 697 -5.58 34.36 10.33
N LYS A 698 -5.16 33.10 10.18
CA LYS A 698 -5.75 32.15 9.21
C LYS A 698 -6.89 31.33 9.79
N ALA A 699 -6.98 31.24 11.12
CA ALA A 699 -8.04 30.52 11.81
C ALA A 699 -9.42 31.22 11.66
N SER A 700 -9.44 32.55 11.54
CA SER A 700 -10.68 33.32 11.36
C SER A 700 -11.31 33.19 9.98
N ASP A 701 -10.53 32.90 8.93
CA ASP A 701 -11.05 32.73 7.58
C ASP A 701 -11.70 31.34 7.40
N GLY A 702 -11.18 30.31 8.05
CA GLY A 702 -11.74 28.94 8.01
C GLY A 702 -13.05 28.77 8.80
N GLU A 703 -13.24 29.55 9.88
CA GLU A 703 -14.51 29.54 10.62
C GLU A 703 -15.64 30.30 9.89
N ALA A 704 -15.30 31.23 8.99
CA ALA A 704 -16.28 31.96 8.17
C ALA A 704 -16.80 31.11 6.99
N GLU A 705 -15.96 30.26 6.39
CA GLU A 705 -16.38 29.32 5.33
C GLU A 705 -17.09 28.07 5.89
N GLY A 706 -16.70 27.59 7.09
CA GLY A 706 -17.33 26.42 7.73
C GLY A 706 -18.73 26.65 8.30
N ARG A 707 -19.11 27.90 8.60
CA ARG A 707 -20.45 28.23 9.15
C ARG A 707 -21.52 28.44 8.09
N GLN A 708 -21.18 28.54 6.81
CA GLN A 708 -22.19 28.68 5.74
C GLN A 708 -22.73 27.34 5.21
N GLY A 709 -22.25 26.19 5.71
CA GLY A 709 -22.64 24.87 5.22
C GLY A 709 -23.25 23.89 6.25
N GLN A 710 -23.52 24.31 7.49
CA GLN A 710 -24.01 23.41 8.55
C GLN A 710 -25.35 23.78 9.18
N ASP A 711 -26.05 24.79 8.68
CA ASP A 711 -27.32 25.21 9.29
C ASP A 711 -28.41 25.44 8.23
N GLU A 712 -28.84 24.36 7.56
CA GLU A 712 -30.18 24.24 6.98
C GLU A 712 -30.45 22.77 6.59
N GLY A 713 -31.36 22.09 7.30
CA GLY A 713 -32.00 20.89 6.73
C GLY A 713 -32.25 19.65 7.61
N VAL A 714 -32.40 19.74 8.94
CA VAL A 714 -33.17 18.72 9.68
C VAL A 714 -34.42 19.40 10.23
N ARG A 715 -35.46 19.49 9.39
CA ARG A 715 -36.83 19.73 9.85
C ARG A 715 -37.64 18.46 9.60
N THR A 716 -37.98 17.85 10.72
CA THR A 716 -39.14 16.99 10.97
C THR A 716 -40.25 17.06 9.91
N ALA A 717 -40.54 15.90 9.30
CA ALA A 717 -41.88 15.40 9.00
C ALA A 717 -41.80 13.87 8.89
#